data_AF-A0A1Q5TCV2-F1
#
_entry.id   AF-A0A1Q5TCV2-F1
#
_cell.length_a   1.000
_cell.length_b   1.000
_cell.length_c   1.000
_cell.angle_alpha   90.00
_cell.angle_beta   90.00
_cell.angle_gamma   90.00
#
_symmetry.space_group_name_H-M   'P 1'
#
loop_
_entity.id
_entity.type
_entity.pdbx_description
1 polymer ?
#
loop_
_entity_poly.entity_id
_entity_poly.type
_entity_poly.pdbx_seq_one_letter_code
_entity_poly.pdbx_strand_id
1 'polypeptide(L)'
;MWSRYVLKRRVDKYQQETRSLLEQHRQSLAYREVRTVKIDCSFLPDSRWGRIGQDPASPAWLLYLDVKISQPKDCSLSSANVEVIFRSHHQESRTSTAGSRLGPIITDYFGPQRIDGTVINSQGSAVCGDATLSLGQGYLMGPMSSRREPITSSSDYGSEWTLRGFSWPLAEDTSGLPRRVEWLVEDAVACGGLRLALVLQHDMKPFSIEVRIDGRLQGEKNKKFRFRRPTEPGNIPNLSSIVTPCGTDEFQLDDIASKLDYEMTRLNIQKYRSAAKMLLRDQDPSSPHPTFCLEQTNRSSISHSDDSQQPRSHSKYTHSDYTVAWICALPIEMAAAKAMLEEIHPNLSVHPSDTNHYVLGQIGSHNIVLACLPNDAYGTTSAAVVATHMLYTFNQIRMGVMVGVGGGVPSTKNDIRLGDVVVSSPTGHFGGVIQHDMGKNIGHKIQMTGALNRPPQSLLVAVARLRTEHLISGNKVPDYVEEMLTENPTMKSDFSCLGPDRDRLFEANYDHVESTATCEKCDRKREIVRPPRTSNSPKIHYGLVASGNQVMRHGLTRDRLAKDLDILCFEMEAAGLMNNFPCLVVRGICDYADSHKSKEWQGYAAATAAGYAKNLLSVISVPQIYSIPVAVTSISGDQV
;
A
#
# COMPACT_ATOMS: atom_id res chain seq x y z
N MET A 1 -44.66 -17.82 1.42
CA MET A 1 -45.16 -16.89 2.46
C MET A 1 -44.55 -17.30 3.80
N TRP A 2 -43.35 -16.80 4.14
CA TRP A 2 -42.70 -17.12 5.42
C TRP A 2 -43.20 -16.12 6.48
N SER A 3 -43.98 -16.61 7.45
CA SER A 3 -44.71 -15.77 8.42
C SER A 3 -43.77 -15.07 9.43
N ARG A 4 -43.97 -13.75 9.59
CA ARG A 4 -43.27 -12.85 10.54
C ARG A 4 -43.26 -13.34 11.99
N TYR A 5 -44.18 -14.23 12.37
CA TYR A 5 -44.29 -14.78 13.73
C TYR A 5 -43.25 -15.86 14.07
N VAL A 6 -42.73 -16.59 13.07
CA VAL A 6 -41.79 -17.70 13.30
C VAL A 6 -40.37 -17.19 13.56
N LEU A 7 -39.98 -16.07 12.93
CA LEU A 7 -38.66 -15.47 13.14
C LEU A 7 -38.51 -14.83 14.52
N LYS A 8 -39.53 -14.10 14.99
CA LYS A 8 -39.47 -13.38 16.28
C LYS A 8 -39.38 -14.35 17.47
N ARG A 9 -40.17 -15.43 17.46
CA ARG A 9 -40.08 -16.50 18.48
C ARG A 9 -38.76 -17.25 18.49
N ARG A 10 -38.07 -17.37 17.34
CA ARG A 10 -36.73 -17.95 17.28
C ARG A 10 -35.69 -17.07 17.97
N VAL A 11 -35.81 -15.75 17.83
CA VAL A 11 -34.90 -14.77 18.46
C VAL A 11 -35.13 -14.69 19.96
N ASP A 12 -36.39 -14.63 20.41
CA ASP A 12 -36.71 -14.49 21.84
C ASP A 12 -36.42 -15.78 22.64
N LYS A 13 -36.61 -16.98 22.04
CA LYS A 13 -36.20 -18.25 22.66
C LYS A 13 -34.68 -18.43 22.69
N TYR A 14 -33.95 -17.78 21.77
CA TYR A 14 -32.48 -17.79 21.70
C TYR A 14 -31.82 -16.99 22.83
N GLN A 15 -32.49 -15.96 23.36
CA GLN A 15 -31.93 -15.05 24.36
C GLN A 15 -31.83 -15.66 25.77
N GLN A 16 -32.53 -16.77 26.05
CA GLN A 16 -32.48 -17.44 27.35
C GLN A 16 -31.35 -18.49 27.47
N GLU A 17 -30.70 -18.85 26.37
CA GLU A 17 -29.66 -19.87 26.36
C GLU A 17 -28.30 -19.24 26.02
N THR A 18 -27.59 -18.83 27.06
CA THR A 18 -26.15 -18.57 27.06
C THR A 18 -25.44 -19.88 26.71
N ARG A 19 -25.36 -20.24 25.43
CA ARG A 19 -24.61 -21.41 24.97
C ARG A 19 -23.77 -21.05 23.76
N SER A 20 -22.46 -21.28 23.92
CA SER A 20 -21.48 -21.62 22.89
C SER A 20 -21.91 -21.28 21.46
N LEU A 21 -21.38 -20.18 20.90
CA LEU A 21 -21.63 -19.74 19.52
C LEU A 21 -21.19 -20.75 18.42
N LEU A 22 -20.93 -22.01 18.75
CA LEU A 22 -20.52 -23.08 17.83
C LEU A 22 -21.37 -24.35 17.93
N GLU A 23 -22.69 -24.22 17.88
CA GLU A 23 -23.54 -25.34 17.48
C GLU A 23 -23.76 -25.28 15.96
N GLN A 24 -23.09 -26.17 15.21
CA GLN A 24 -23.19 -26.67 13.81
C GLN A 24 -24.12 -25.99 12.75
N HIS A 25 -24.61 -24.78 12.96
CA HIS A 25 -25.68 -24.12 12.22
C HIS A 25 -25.42 -22.63 12.11
N ARG A 26 -25.83 -22.03 10.99
CA ARG A 26 -25.71 -20.58 10.73
C ARG A 26 -26.56 -19.79 11.72
N GLN A 27 -25.99 -18.78 12.39
CA GLN A 27 -26.74 -17.86 13.26
C GLN A 27 -26.46 -16.39 12.92
N SER A 28 -27.49 -15.54 13.08
CA SER A 28 -27.40 -14.10 12.80
C SER A 28 -26.71 -13.38 13.96
N LEU A 29 -25.65 -12.63 13.66
CA LEU A 29 -24.92 -11.76 14.58
C LEU A 29 -25.54 -10.35 14.64
N ALA A 30 -26.11 -9.91 13.52
CA ALA A 30 -26.77 -8.63 13.40
C ALA A 30 -27.85 -8.69 12.31
N TYR A 31 -29.08 -8.37 12.67
CA TYR A 31 -30.20 -8.28 11.74
C TYR A 31 -30.85 -6.90 11.81
N ARG A 32 -31.12 -6.30 10.65
CA ARG A 32 -31.81 -5.01 10.57
C ARG A 32 -32.76 -4.95 9.38
N GLU A 33 -33.95 -4.40 9.62
CA GLU A 33 -34.90 -4.04 8.58
C GLU A 33 -34.98 -2.51 8.49
N VAL A 34 -34.58 -1.95 7.35
CA VAL A 34 -34.67 -0.53 7.05
C VAL A 34 -35.66 -0.36 5.90
N ARG A 35 -36.92 -0.05 6.22
CA ARG A 35 -38.05 -0.03 5.27
C ARG A 35 -38.21 -1.40 4.57
N THR A 36 -37.87 -1.50 3.29
CA THR A 36 -37.95 -2.73 2.48
C THR A 36 -36.61 -3.48 2.40
N VAL A 37 -35.55 -2.92 2.98
CA VAL A 37 -34.18 -3.43 2.90
C VAL A 37 -33.87 -4.21 4.17
N LYS A 38 -33.60 -5.50 4.02
CA LYS A 38 -33.20 -6.41 5.09
C LYS A 38 -31.70 -6.63 4.99
N ILE A 39 -31.01 -6.42 6.09
CA ILE A 39 -29.58 -6.62 6.23
C ILE A 39 -29.39 -7.68 7.33
N ASP A 40 -28.68 -8.74 7.01
CA ASP A 40 -28.38 -9.83 7.93
C ASP A 40 -26.89 -10.16 7.82
N CYS A 41 -26.14 -10.00 8.91
CA CYS A 41 -24.79 -10.52 9.04
C CYS A 41 -24.87 -11.78 9.91
N SER A 42 -24.53 -12.93 9.33
CA SER A 42 -24.51 -14.21 10.04
C SER A 42 -23.11 -14.80 10.03
N PHE A 43 -22.72 -15.52 11.07
CA PHE A 43 -21.54 -16.39 10.97
C PHE A 43 -21.89 -17.68 10.22
N LEU A 44 -20.89 -18.31 9.60
CA LEU A 44 -21.05 -19.59 8.90
C LEU A 44 -20.58 -20.77 9.77
N PRO A 45 -21.23 -21.94 9.64
CA PRO A 45 -20.89 -23.15 10.41
C PRO A 45 -19.43 -23.61 10.27
N ASP A 46 -18.76 -23.21 9.19
CA ASP A 46 -17.36 -23.59 8.93
C ASP A 46 -16.35 -22.84 9.84
N SER A 47 -16.82 -21.82 10.56
CA SER A 47 -16.04 -21.08 11.56
C SER A 47 -15.62 -22.01 12.69
N ARG A 48 -14.35 -21.94 13.10
CA ARG A 48 -13.77 -22.88 14.07
C ARG A 48 -12.66 -22.26 14.90
N TRP A 49 -12.52 -22.73 16.13
CA TRP A 49 -11.37 -22.41 16.97
C TRP A 49 -10.14 -23.20 16.49
N GLY A 50 -8.95 -22.71 16.81
CA GLY A 50 -7.69 -23.36 16.46
C GLY A 50 -6.50 -22.57 17.01
N ARG A 51 -5.36 -22.69 16.34
CA ARG A 51 -4.13 -21.95 16.65
C ARG A 51 -3.55 -21.32 15.40
N ILE A 52 -2.79 -20.25 15.58
CA ILE A 52 -2.08 -19.60 14.47
C ILE A 52 -0.65 -19.28 14.86
N GLY A 53 0.28 -19.52 13.95
CA GLY A 53 1.71 -19.33 14.16
C GLY A 53 2.38 -20.50 14.89
N GLN A 54 3.69 -20.35 15.11
CA GLN A 54 4.55 -21.42 15.68
C GLN A 54 4.47 -21.53 17.21
N ASP A 55 3.85 -20.56 17.88
CA ASP A 55 3.66 -20.59 19.34
C ASP A 55 2.45 -21.48 19.69
N PRO A 56 2.66 -22.61 20.39
CA PRO A 56 1.57 -23.49 20.81
C PRO A 56 0.53 -22.78 21.70
N ALA A 57 0.86 -21.64 22.29
CA ALA A 57 0.01 -20.87 23.19
C ALA A 57 -0.76 -19.73 22.50
N SER A 58 -0.81 -19.67 21.17
CA SER A 58 -1.53 -18.63 20.42
C SER A 58 -2.90 -19.12 19.90
N PRO A 59 -3.96 -19.12 20.73
CA PRO A 59 -5.27 -19.55 20.31
C PRO A 59 -5.89 -18.51 19.37
N ALA A 60 -6.59 -19.02 18.37
CA ALA A 60 -7.18 -18.25 17.32
C ALA A 60 -8.56 -18.75 16.94
N TRP A 61 -9.32 -17.88 16.29
CA TRP A 61 -10.65 -18.16 15.79
C TRP A 61 -10.74 -17.79 14.33
N LEU A 62 -10.95 -18.79 13.48
CA LEU A 62 -11.32 -18.58 12.09
C LEU A 62 -12.83 -18.33 12.03
N LEU A 63 -13.20 -17.11 11.67
CA LEU A 63 -14.58 -16.64 11.60
C LEU A 63 -14.96 -16.37 10.14
N TYR A 64 -15.92 -17.13 9.63
CA TYR A 64 -16.55 -16.86 8.34
C TYR A 64 -17.87 -16.13 8.55
N LEU A 65 -18.13 -15.10 7.75
CA LEU A 65 -19.31 -14.24 7.80
C LEU A 65 -20.01 -14.22 6.43
N ASP A 66 -21.34 -14.10 6.46
CA ASP A 66 -22.16 -13.87 5.29
C ASP A 66 -23.08 -12.69 5.54
N VAL A 67 -22.85 -11.60 4.80
CA VAL A 67 -23.59 -10.35 4.89
C VAL A 67 -24.61 -10.30 3.75
N LYS A 68 -25.87 -10.60 4.05
CA LYS A 68 -26.97 -10.51 3.08
C LYS A 68 -27.62 -9.14 3.13
N ILE A 69 -27.69 -8.48 1.98
CA ILE A 69 -28.39 -7.20 1.81
C ILE A 69 -29.46 -7.41 0.73
N SER A 70 -30.75 -7.36 1.11
CA SER A 70 -31.83 -7.51 0.14
C SER A 70 -31.98 -6.24 -0.69
N GLN A 71 -31.98 -6.37 -2.02
CA GLN A 71 -32.18 -5.27 -2.96
C GLN A 71 -33.65 -5.30 -3.46
N PRO A 72 -34.48 -4.26 -3.20
CA PRO A 72 -35.82 -4.16 -3.76
C PRO A 72 -35.79 -4.11 -5.30
N LYS A 73 -36.91 -4.44 -5.97
CA LYS A 73 -36.99 -4.55 -7.45
C LYS A 73 -36.53 -3.30 -8.21
N ASP A 74 -36.62 -2.12 -7.60
CA ASP A 74 -36.32 -0.83 -8.26
C ASP A 74 -35.07 -0.14 -7.67
N CYS A 75 -34.25 -0.84 -6.89
CA CYS A 75 -33.08 -0.28 -6.19
C CYS A 75 -31.91 -1.25 -6.16
N SER A 76 -30.72 -0.80 -6.58
CA SER A 76 -29.46 -1.53 -6.43
C SER A 76 -28.61 -1.01 -5.27
N LEU A 77 -27.72 -1.85 -4.74
CA LEU A 77 -26.72 -1.41 -3.75
C LEU A 77 -25.65 -0.56 -4.43
N SER A 78 -25.58 0.73 -4.09
CA SER A 78 -24.56 1.63 -4.64
C SER A 78 -23.30 1.65 -3.76
N SER A 79 -23.46 1.57 -2.44
CA SER A 79 -22.33 1.38 -1.55
C SER A 79 -22.74 0.77 -0.22
N ALA A 80 -21.81 0.07 0.42
CA ALA A 80 -21.95 -0.40 1.79
C ALA A 80 -20.63 -0.30 2.53
N ASN A 81 -20.70 -0.01 3.82
CA ASN A 81 -19.62 -0.17 4.76
C ASN A 81 -20.06 -1.23 5.78
N VAL A 82 -19.28 -2.31 5.90
CA VAL A 82 -19.47 -3.37 6.90
C VAL A 82 -18.30 -3.30 7.87
N GLU A 83 -18.59 -2.89 9.10
CA GLU A 83 -17.62 -2.79 10.20
C GLU A 83 -17.91 -3.89 11.22
N VAL A 84 -16.88 -4.64 11.61
CA VAL A 84 -16.96 -5.65 12.68
C VAL A 84 -15.93 -5.29 13.75
N ILE A 85 -16.38 -5.15 14.99
CA ILE A 85 -15.61 -4.66 16.12
C ILE A 85 -15.56 -5.71 17.20
N PHE A 86 -14.38 -5.96 17.75
CA PHE A 86 -14.16 -6.86 18.88
C PHE A 86 -13.76 -6.05 20.10
N ARG A 87 -14.46 -6.26 21.23
CA ARG A 87 -14.11 -5.63 22.51
C ARG A 87 -13.96 -6.67 23.61
N SER A 88 -12.93 -6.50 24.44
CA SER A 88 -12.80 -7.28 25.67
C SER A 88 -13.93 -6.94 26.65
N HIS A 89 -14.43 -7.93 27.38
CA HIS A 89 -15.47 -7.73 28.42
C HIS A 89 -14.86 -7.32 29.78
N HIS A 90 -13.54 -7.15 29.89
CA HIS A 90 -12.90 -6.74 31.15
C HIS A 90 -12.81 -5.22 31.28
N GLN A 91 -13.49 -4.65 32.28
CA GLN A 91 -13.12 -3.33 32.82
C GLN A 91 -11.77 -3.48 33.55
N GLU A 92 -10.79 -2.67 33.16
CA GLU A 92 -9.49 -2.60 33.84
C GLU A 92 -9.66 -2.12 35.29
N SER A 93 -9.75 -3.07 36.22
CA SER A 93 -9.47 -2.82 37.63
C SER A 93 -7.97 -2.51 37.76
N ARG A 94 -7.63 -1.29 38.21
CA ARG A 94 -6.28 -0.72 38.37
C ARG A 94 -5.29 -1.49 39.27
N THR A 95 -5.58 -2.72 39.64
CA THR A 95 -4.77 -3.54 40.53
C THR A 95 -4.73 -4.99 40.04
N SER A 96 -3.92 -5.30 39.03
CA SER A 96 -3.37 -6.67 38.88
C SER A 96 -2.08 -6.67 38.08
N THR A 97 -1.06 -7.25 38.70
CA THR A 97 0.31 -7.47 38.20
C THR A 97 0.39 -8.30 36.92
N ALA A 98 1.30 -7.87 36.04
CA ALA A 98 2.01 -8.59 34.98
C ALA A 98 1.46 -9.96 34.54
N GLY A 99 0.51 -9.92 33.61
CA GLY A 99 0.17 -10.99 32.69
C GLY A 99 -0.56 -10.34 31.51
N SER A 100 0.02 -10.40 30.31
CA SER A 100 -0.42 -9.70 29.10
C SER A 100 -1.85 -10.12 28.69
N ARG A 101 -2.86 -9.37 29.15
CA ARG A 101 -4.27 -9.57 28.73
C ARG A 101 -4.49 -8.82 27.43
N LEU A 102 -4.04 -9.44 26.34
CA LEU A 102 -4.09 -8.83 25.02
C LEU A 102 -5.48 -8.81 24.41
N GLY A 103 -6.50 -9.54 24.91
CA GLY A 103 -7.86 -9.53 24.33
C GLY A 103 -7.94 -10.03 22.86
N PRO A 104 -9.08 -9.84 22.17
CA PRO A 104 -9.30 -10.29 20.78
C PRO A 104 -8.58 -9.42 19.72
N ILE A 105 -7.54 -9.91 19.07
CA ILE A 105 -6.75 -9.19 18.04
C ILE A 105 -7.09 -9.75 16.66
N ILE A 106 -7.44 -8.88 15.71
CA ILE A 106 -7.62 -9.28 14.31
C ILE A 106 -6.25 -9.47 13.69
N THR A 107 -5.96 -10.65 13.13
CA THR A 107 -4.68 -10.88 12.44
C THR A 107 -4.72 -10.25 11.04
N ASP A 108 -3.59 -10.28 10.34
CA ASP A 108 -3.53 -9.86 8.93
C ASP A 108 -4.27 -10.83 7.99
N TYR A 109 -4.73 -11.98 8.50
CA TYR A 109 -5.50 -12.96 7.75
C TYR A 109 -7.00 -12.65 7.80
N PHE A 110 -7.45 -11.79 6.90
CA PHE A 110 -8.88 -11.51 6.66
C PHE A 110 -9.12 -11.27 5.18
N GLY A 111 -10.35 -11.47 4.73
CA GLY A 111 -10.70 -11.44 3.32
C GLY A 111 -12.19 -11.15 3.08
N PRO A 112 -12.54 -10.56 1.93
CA PRO A 112 -11.64 -10.08 0.88
C PRO A 112 -11.02 -8.72 1.25
N GLN A 113 -9.73 -8.53 0.97
CA GLN A 113 -9.02 -7.27 1.17
C GLN A 113 -9.20 -6.36 -0.04
N ARG A 114 -9.31 -6.93 -1.25
CA ARG A 114 -9.56 -6.15 -2.47
C ARG A 114 -10.30 -6.96 -3.54
N ILE A 115 -11.31 -6.35 -4.16
CA ILE A 115 -11.95 -6.82 -5.39
C ILE A 115 -12.11 -5.63 -6.32
N ASP A 116 -11.60 -5.74 -7.55
CA ASP A 116 -11.84 -4.77 -8.63
C ASP A 116 -12.58 -5.47 -9.78
N GLY A 117 -13.86 -5.13 -9.97
CA GLY A 117 -14.78 -5.83 -10.88
C GLY A 117 -14.54 -5.66 -12.39
N THR A 118 -13.53 -4.88 -12.79
CA THR A 118 -13.25 -4.48 -14.18
C THR A 118 -12.53 -5.57 -14.99
N VAL A 119 -11.78 -6.46 -14.33
CA VAL A 119 -10.82 -7.40 -14.96
C VAL A 119 -11.49 -8.64 -15.60
N ILE A 120 -12.81 -8.64 -15.75
CA ILE A 120 -13.59 -9.87 -15.91
C ILE A 120 -14.31 -10.01 -17.27
N ASN A 121 -14.32 -8.97 -18.10
CA ASN A 121 -15.00 -9.01 -19.40
C ASN A 121 -14.15 -9.52 -20.57
N SER A 122 -12.86 -9.80 -20.38
CA SER A 122 -12.06 -10.54 -21.37
C SER A 122 -12.23 -12.05 -21.17
N GLN A 123 -13.02 -12.67 -22.05
CA GLN A 123 -13.11 -14.13 -22.21
C GLN A 123 -11.68 -14.71 -22.30
N GLY A 124 -11.26 -15.73 -21.55
CA GLY A 124 -11.89 -17.03 -21.42
C GLY A 124 -11.13 -18.06 -22.27
N SER A 125 -9.89 -18.41 -21.92
CA SER A 125 -9.32 -19.73 -22.21
C SER A 125 -8.07 -19.98 -21.39
N ALA A 126 -8.13 -20.99 -20.53
CA ALA A 126 -6.96 -21.66 -20.02
C ALA A 126 -6.37 -22.51 -21.15
N VAL A 127 -5.22 -22.12 -21.69
CA VAL A 127 -4.38 -23.02 -22.49
C VAL A 127 -2.94 -22.81 -22.06
N CYS A 128 -2.39 -23.87 -21.48
CA CYS A 128 -0.96 -24.11 -21.35
C CYS A 128 -0.37 -24.19 -22.75
N GLY A 129 0.60 -23.34 -23.07
CA GLY A 129 1.18 -23.22 -24.41
C GLY A 129 2.65 -22.86 -24.32
N ASP A 130 3.47 -23.91 -24.27
CA ASP A 130 4.88 -23.91 -24.65
C ASP A 130 5.06 -23.43 -26.10
N ALA A 131 6.33 -23.13 -26.44
CA ALA A 131 6.91 -22.97 -27.77
C ALA A 131 7.04 -21.56 -28.38
N THR A 132 8.31 -21.11 -28.36
CA THR A 132 9.15 -20.87 -29.55
C THR A 132 8.87 -19.68 -30.47
N LEU A 133 9.91 -18.85 -30.59
CA LEU A 133 10.12 -17.77 -31.56
C LEU A 133 10.08 -18.25 -33.03
N SER A 134 9.49 -17.43 -33.91
CA SER A 134 10.03 -17.23 -35.26
C SER A 134 9.93 -15.76 -35.68
N LEU A 135 11.08 -15.22 -36.09
CA LEU A 135 11.25 -13.91 -36.72
C LEU A 135 11.09 -14.05 -38.24
N GLY A 136 10.54 -13.03 -38.88
CA GLY A 136 10.65 -12.78 -40.32
C GLY A 136 10.72 -11.29 -40.60
N GLN A 137 11.89 -10.83 -41.04
CA GLN A 137 12.32 -9.46 -41.31
C GLN A 137 11.68 -8.82 -42.57
N GLY A 138 11.74 -7.48 -42.68
CA GLY A 138 11.64 -6.83 -43.99
C GLY A 138 11.52 -5.29 -44.07
N TYR A 139 12.62 -4.56 -43.85
CA TYR A 139 13.09 -3.34 -44.53
C TYR A 139 12.32 -1.97 -44.58
N LEU A 140 13.00 -0.97 -43.96
CA LEU A 140 13.45 0.37 -44.42
C LEU A 140 12.52 1.59 -44.75
N MET A 141 12.88 2.70 -44.08
CA MET A 141 12.86 4.15 -44.45
C MET A 141 11.53 4.97 -44.43
N GLY A 142 11.56 6.11 -43.69
CA GLY A 142 10.48 7.11 -43.54
C GLY A 142 10.35 8.10 -44.72
N PRO A 143 9.71 9.31 -44.60
CA PRO A 143 9.35 10.08 -43.38
C PRO A 143 7.93 10.73 -43.36
N MET A 144 7.61 11.39 -42.22
CA MET A 144 6.60 12.44 -41.92
C MET A 144 5.29 12.54 -42.75
N SER A 145 4.13 12.40 -42.09
CA SER A 145 3.04 13.40 -42.12
C SER A 145 1.87 12.99 -41.20
N SER A 146 1.22 14.01 -40.64
CA SER A 146 0.05 14.02 -39.77
C SER A 146 -1.13 13.17 -40.23
N ARG A 147 -1.72 12.38 -39.31
CA ARG A 147 -3.15 12.08 -39.28
C ARG A 147 -3.60 11.72 -37.85
N ARG A 148 -4.41 12.61 -37.26
CA ARG A 148 -5.41 12.26 -36.23
C ARG A 148 -6.49 11.44 -36.92
N GLU A 149 -6.97 10.37 -36.29
CA GLU A 149 -8.22 9.63 -36.58
C GLU A 149 -8.56 8.77 -35.34
N PRO A 150 -9.82 8.36 -35.12
CA PRO A 150 -10.65 8.93 -34.06
C PRO A 150 -10.96 7.95 -32.91
N ILE A 151 -11.45 8.53 -31.80
CA ILE A 151 -12.05 7.83 -30.66
C ILE A 151 -13.30 7.09 -31.16
N THR A 152 -13.25 5.76 -31.19
CA THR A 152 -14.44 4.92 -31.28
C THR A 152 -14.91 4.57 -29.86
N SER A 153 -16.01 5.21 -29.46
CA SER A 153 -16.79 4.83 -28.29
C SER A 153 -17.43 3.47 -28.53
N SER A 154 -16.99 2.44 -27.79
CA SER A 154 -17.81 1.24 -27.57
C SER A 154 -18.19 1.19 -26.09
N SER A 155 -19.48 1.31 -25.85
CA SER A 155 -20.12 1.27 -24.53
C SER A 155 -20.26 -0.18 -24.09
N ASP A 156 -19.35 -0.64 -23.24
CA ASP A 156 -19.45 -1.93 -22.57
C ASP A 156 -20.13 -1.71 -21.21
N TYR A 157 -21.45 -1.89 -21.15
CA TYR A 157 -22.26 -1.73 -19.93
C TYR A 157 -22.05 -2.94 -19.00
N GLY A 158 -20.93 -2.97 -18.29
CA GLY A 158 -20.76 -3.76 -17.07
C GLY A 158 -20.45 -2.80 -15.92
N SER A 159 -21.35 -2.65 -14.95
CA SER A 159 -21.06 -1.83 -13.77
C SER A 159 -19.85 -2.41 -13.03
N GLU A 160 -18.77 -1.65 -13.01
CA GLU A 160 -17.57 -1.93 -12.25
C GLU A 160 -17.91 -1.83 -10.76
N TRP A 161 -17.70 -2.88 -9.96
CA TRP A 161 -17.86 -2.81 -8.50
C TRP A 161 -16.52 -2.99 -7.83
N THR A 162 -16.33 -2.36 -6.66
CA THR A 162 -15.12 -2.52 -5.87
C THR A 162 -15.44 -2.92 -4.44
N LEU A 163 -14.52 -3.66 -3.82
CA LEU A 163 -14.53 -3.93 -2.38
C LEU A 163 -13.13 -3.74 -1.84
N ARG A 164 -13.00 -3.05 -0.70
CA ARG A 164 -11.74 -2.85 0.01
C ARG A 164 -11.90 -3.17 1.50
N GLY A 165 -11.06 -4.04 2.03
CA GLY A 165 -11.01 -4.44 3.43
C GLY A 165 -9.85 -3.77 4.17
N PHE A 166 -10.08 -3.29 5.38
CA PHE A 166 -9.09 -2.65 6.24
C PHE A 166 -9.23 -3.13 7.68
N SER A 167 -8.14 -3.28 8.41
CA SER A 167 -8.15 -3.50 9.85
C SER A 167 -7.62 -2.27 10.59
N TRP A 168 -8.16 -1.99 11.77
CA TRP A 168 -7.92 -0.77 12.52
C TRP A 168 -7.86 -1.06 14.03
N PRO A 169 -7.01 -0.34 14.79
CA PRO A 169 -7.17 -0.27 16.24
C PRO A 169 -8.44 0.52 16.62
N LEU A 170 -8.95 0.28 17.82
CA LEU A 170 -10.02 1.11 18.40
C LEU A 170 -9.41 2.37 19.03
N ALA A 171 -10.08 3.51 18.88
CA ALA A 171 -9.59 4.79 19.44
C ALA A 171 -9.50 4.75 20.97
N GLU A 172 -10.35 3.94 21.61
CA GLU A 172 -10.37 3.68 23.04
C GLU A 172 -9.30 2.67 23.52
N ASP A 173 -8.59 1.97 22.61
CA ASP A 173 -7.59 0.93 22.94
C ASP A 173 -6.16 1.47 22.73
N THR A 174 -5.37 1.55 23.82
CA THR A 174 -3.99 2.06 23.80
C THR A 174 -2.96 1.05 23.29
N SER A 175 -3.34 -0.22 23.07
CA SER A 175 -2.41 -1.25 22.58
C SER A 175 -1.98 -1.03 21.12
N GLY A 176 -2.74 -0.25 20.36
CA GLY A 176 -2.51 -0.03 18.92
C GLY A 176 -2.74 -1.28 18.06
N LEU A 177 -3.24 -2.36 18.65
CA LEU A 177 -3.53 -3.61 17.96
C LEU A 177 -4.88 -3.53 17.24
N PRO A 178 -5.02 -4.16 16.06
CA PRO A 178 -6.26 -4.16 15.31
C PRO A 178 -7.38 -4.90 16.05
N ARG A 179 -8.50 -4.22 16.26
CA ARG A 179 -9.71 -4.71 16.93
C ARG A 179 -10.97 -4.54 16.10
N ARG A 180 -10.84 -3.83 14.99
CA ARG A 180 -11.92 -3.52 14.07
C ARG A 180 -11.48 -3.91 12.66
N VAL A 181 -12.37 -4.51 11.91
CA VAL A 181 -12.22 -4.69 10.46
C VAL A 181 -13.37 -4.00 9.75
N GLU A 182 -13.08 -3.40 8.61
CA GLU A 182 -13.99 -2.57 7.82
C GLU A 182 -13.91 -2.99 6.35
N TRP A 183 -15.06 -3.30 5.75
CA TRP A 183 -15.18 -3.56 4.31
C TRP A 183 -16.02 -2.48 3.65
N LEU A 184 -15.37 -1.70 2.78
CA LEU A 184 -15.99 -0.70 1.93
C LEU A 184 -16.33 -1.32 0.59
N VAL A 185 -17.58 -1.18 0.17
CA VAL A 185 -18.09 -1.70 -1.10
C VAL A 185 -18.67 -0.54 -1.89
N GLU A 186 -18.29 -0.44 -3.16
CA GLU A 186 -18.80 0.58 -4.10
C GLU A 186 -19.31 -0.08 -5.38
N ASP A 187 -20.37 0.49 -5.94
CA ASP A 187 -20.95 0.14 -7.24
C ASP A 187 -21.34 -1.35 -7.40
N ALA A 188 -21.65 -2.02 -6.28
CA ALA A 188 -22.01 -3.43 -6.17
C ALA A 188 -23.45 -3.75 -6.61
N VAL A 189 -23.80 -3.30 -7.82
CA VAL A 189 -25.05 -3.65 -8.51
C VAL A 189 -25.12 -5.18 -8.56
N ALA A 190 -26.12 -5.78 -7.89
CA ALA A 190 -26.35 -7.23 -7.88
C ALA A 190 -25.47 -8.12 -6.99
N CYS A 191 -24.64 -7.63 -6.06
CA CYS A 191 -23.77 -8.54 -5.29
C CYS A 191 -24.50 -9.63 -4.47
N GLY A 192 -25.80 -9.48 -4.18
CA GLY A 192 -26.61 -10.49 -3.47
C GLY A 192 -26.10 -10.82 -2.05
N GLY A 193 -25.17 -10.01 -1.53
CA GLY A 193 -24.50 -10.17 -0.24
C GLY A 193 -23.02 -10.57 -0.34
N LEU A 194 -22.27 -10.41 0.74
CA LEU A 194 -20.83 -10.58 0.81
C LEU A 194 -20.44 -11.82 1.62
N ARG A 195 -19.46 -12.59 1.12
CA ARG A 195 -18.75 -13.61 1.90
C ARG A 195 -17.50 -12.96 2.49
N LEU A 196 -17.38 -12.91 3.80
CA LEU A 196 -16.22 -12.34 4.48
C LEU A 196 -15.63 -13.40 5.39
N ALA A 197 -14.35 -13.29 5.71
CA ALA A 197 -13.74 -14.12 6.72
C ALA A 197 -12.60 -13.37 7.40
N LEU A 198 -12.24 -13.79 8.61
CA LEU A 198 -11.10 -13.28 9.34
C LEU A 198 -10.60 -14.28 10.36
N VAL A 199 -9.34 -14.14 10.75
CA VAL A 199 -8.78 -14.84 11.90
C VAL A 199 -8.55 -13.86 13.05
N LEU A 200 -9.01 -14.26 14.23
CA LEU A 200 -8.87 -13.50 15.46
C LEU A 200 -7.98 -14.25 16.44
N GLN A 201 -6.84 -13.70 16.85
CA GLN A 201 -6.06 -14.21 17.99
C GLN A 201 -6.69 -13.72 19.29
N HIS A 202 -6.71 -14.50 20.36
CA HIS A 202 -7.34 -14.09 21.62
C HIS A 202 -6.61 -14.64 22.85
N ASP A 203 -6.99 -14.18 24.04
CA ASP A 203 -6.41 -14.59 25.33
C ASP A 203 -7.30 -15.58 26.10
N MET A 204 -8.13 -16.33 25.37
CA MET A 204 -9.15 -17.25 25.90
C MET A 204 -10.22 -16.62 26.80
N LYS A 205 -10.31 -15.29 26.91
CA LYS A 205 -11.35 -14.61 27.69
C LYS A 205 -12.58 -14.26 26.85
N PRO A 206 -13.78 -14.19 27.46
CA PRO A 206 -14.97 -13.72 26.76
C PRO A 206 -14.80 -12.30 26.20
N PHE A 207 -15.27 -12.08 24.98
CA PHE A 207 -15.25 -10.80 24.30
C PHE A 207 -16.55 -10.57 23.53
N SER A 208 -16.88 -9.32 23.20
CA SER A 208 -18.05 -9.00 22.38
C SER A 208 -17.66 -8.78 20.94
N ILE A 209 -18.46 -9.29 20.00
CA ILE A 209 -18.45 -8.93 18.58
C ILE A 209 -19.60 -7.96 18.32
N GLU A 210 -19.31 -6.78 17.78
CA GLU A 210 -20.29 -5.79 17.33
C GLU A 210 -20.21 -5.63 15.82
N VAL A 211 -21.34 -5.73 15.13
CA VAL A 211 -21.42 -5.54 13.68
C VAL A 211 -22.15 -4.24 13.37
N ARG A 212 -21.58 -3.39 12.52
CA ARG A 212 -22.15 -2.12 12.08
C ARG A 212 -22.17 -2.08 10.57
N ILE A 213 -23.33 -1.78 10.01
CA ILE A 213 -23.51 -1.70 8.56
C ILE A 213 -24.20 -0.39 8.20
N ASP A 214 -23.61 0.39 7.31
CA ASP A 214 -24.23 1.56 6.68
C ASP A 214 -23.99 1.55 5.17
N GLY A 215 -24.78 2.32 4.42
CA GLY A 215 -24.68 2.25 2.97
C GLY A 215 -25.76 3.02 2.24
N ARG A 216 -25.72 2.93 0.92
CA ARG A 216 -26.59 3.64 -0.01
C ARG A 216 -27.15 2.68 -1.05
N LEU A 217 -28.42 2.89 -1.37
CA LEU A 217 -29.09 2.28 -2.52
C LEU A 217 -29.36 3.34 -3.58
N GLN A 218 -29.29 2.94 -4.84
CA GLN A 218 -29.63 3.77 -5.99
C GLN A 218 -30.87 3.20 -6.66
N GLY A 219 -31.93 3.99 -6.75
CA GLY A 219 -33.16 3.62 -7.45
C GLY A 219 -33.36 4.37 -8.77
N GLU A 220 -34.40 3.99 -9.51
CA GLU A 220 -34.77 4.64 -10.77
C GLU A 220 -34.95 6.17 -10.61
N LYS A 221 -34.51 6.93 -11.62
CA LYS A 221 -34.49 8.41 -11.64
C LYS A 221 -33.54 9.06 -10.61
N ASN A 222 -32.37 8.45 -10.36
CA ASN A 222 -31.33 8.98 -9.46
C ASN A 222 -31.76 9.17 -8.00
N LYS A 223 -32.83 8.49 -7.55
CA LYS A 223 -33.22 8.53 -6.13
C LYS A 223 -32.23 7.74 -5.29
N LYS A 224 -31.42 8.43 -4.50
CA LYS A 224 -30.45 7.82 -3.58
C LYS A 224 -31.07 7.65 -2.20
N PHE A 225 -31.11 6.42 -1.69
CA PHE A 225 -31.57 6.09 -0.35
C PHE A 225 -30.38 5.73 0.53
N ARG A 226 -30.24 6.33 1.72
CA ARG A 226 -29.16 5.99 2.66
C ARG A 226 -29.73 5.26 3.87
N PHE A 227 -29.18 4.09 4.19
CA PHE A 227 -29.40 3.42 5.47
C PHE A 227 -28.18 3.71 6.36
N ARG A 228 -28.39 4.41 7.48
CA ARG A 228 -27.30 4.86 8.37
C ARG A 228 -27.09 3.89 9.52
N ARG A 229 -25.88 3.90 10.08
CA ARG A 229 -25.59 3.34 11.41
C ARG A 229 -26.47 4.02 12.47
N PRO A 230 -26.93 3.30 13.51
CA PRO A 230 -27.64 3.90 14.64
C PRO A 230 -26.79 4.98 15.31
N THR A 231 -27.41 6.05 15.78
CA THR A 231 -26.72 7.20 16.38
C THR A 231 -26.86 7.27 17.90
N GLU A 232 -27.60 6.35 18.55
CA GLU A 232 -27.76 6.33 20.01
C GLU A 232 -27.81 4.90 20.59
N PRO A 233 -27.26 4.65 21.79
CA PRO A 233 -27.25 3.33 22.45
C PRO A 233 -28.61 2.81 22.94
N GLY A 234 -29.70 3.54 22.72
CA GLY A 234 -30.88 3.45 23.59
C GLY A 234 -32.07 2.60 23.15
N ASN A 235 -32.14 2.05 21.92
CA ASN A 235 -33.39 1.36 21.53
C ASN A 235 -33.35 0.41 20.31
N ILE A 236 -32.18 -0.10 19.92
CA ILE A 236 -32.10 -1.11 18.85
C ILE A 236 -31.49 -2.39 19.44
N PRO A 237 -32.26 -3.48 19.60
CA PRO A 237 -31.72 -4.72 20.12
C PRO A 237 -30.83 -5.38 19.06
N ASN A 238 -29.67 -5.90 19.50
CA ASN A 238 -28.87 -6.94 18.83
C ASN A 238 -27.95 -6.49 17.67
N LEU A 239 -26.98 -5.61 17.95
CA LEU A 239 -25.77 -5.47 17.10
C LEU A 239 -24.51 -6.06 17.74
N SER A 240 -24.56 -6.41 19.02
CA SER A 240 -23.44 -6.97 19.78
C SER A 240 -23.78 -8.34 20.36
N SER A 241 -22.91 -9.32 20.16
CA SER A 241 -23.01 -10.66 20.75
C SER A 241 -21.78 -10.95 21.62
N ILE A 242 -21.95 -11.65 22.74
CA ILE A 242 -20.83 -12.08 23.59
C ILE A 242 -20.36 -13.46 23.13
N VAL A 243 -19.06 -13.58 22.86
CA VAL A 243 -18.37 -14.79 22.47
C VAL A 243 -17.55 -15.29 23.65
N THR A 244 -17.71 -16.57 24.00
CA THR A 244 -16.85 -17.25 24.98
C THR A 244 -15.95 -18.20 24.21
N PRO A 245 -14.62 -17.94 24.15
CA PRO A 245 -13.70 -18.84 23.49
C PRO A 245 -13.73 -20.23 24.10
N CYS A 246 -13.76 -21.26 23.24
CA CYS A 246 -13.62 -22.65 23.67
C CYS A 246 -12.19 -23.08 23.41
N GLY A 247 -11.49 -23.54 24.45
CA GLY A 247 -10.11 -23.99 24.34
C GLY A 247 -10.06 -25.48 24.21
N THR A 248 -9.93 -25.97 22.98
CA THR A 248 -9.38 -27.30 22.60
C THR A 248 -9.69 -27.52 21.13
N ASP A 249 -8.75 -27.19 20.26
CA ASP A 249 -8.53 -27.92 19.00
C ASP A 249 -7.04 -27.79 18.66
N GLU A 250 -6.38 -28.91 18.33
CA GLU A 250 -5.00 -28.96 17.81
C GLU A 250 -4.92 -28.39 16.37
N PHE A 251 -6.02 -27.85 15.86
CA PHE A 251 -6.16 -27.48 14.48
C PHE A 251 -5.34 -26.22 14.17
N GLN A 252 -4.28 -26.41 13.38
CA GLN A 252 -3.46 -25.32 12.86
C GLN A 252 -4.23 -24.58 11.76
N LEU A 253 -4.41 -23.28 11.92
CA LEU A 253 -5.19 -22.47 10.99
C LEU A 253 -4.34 -21.85 9.87
N ASP A 254 -3.00 -21.87 9.98
CA ASP A 254 -2.07 -21.17 9.08
C ASP A 254 -2.35 -21.44 7.60
N ASP A 255 -2.53 -22.71 7.21
CA ASP A 255 -2.79 -23.10 5.81
C ASP A 255 -4.12 -22.58 5.27
N ILE A 256 -5.14 -22.45 6.13
CA ILE A 256 -6.45 -21.92 5.74
C ILE A 256 -6.42 -20.39 5.78
N ALA A 257 -5.74 -19.83 6.79
CA ALA A 257 -5.61 -18.41 7.02
C ALA A 257 -4.84 -17.72 5.88
N SER A 258 -3.76 -18.33 5.36
CA SER A 258 -2.98 -17.77 4.25
C SER A 258 -3.80 -17.61 2.97
N LYS A 259 -4.75 -18.53 2.73
CA LYS A 259 -5.59 -18.56 1.51
C LYS A 259 -6.92 -17.84 1.65
N LEU A 260 -7.18 -17.27 2.82
CA LEU A 260 -8.50 -16.78 3.19
C LEU A 260 -8.91 -15.58 2.34
N ASP A 261 -7.98 -14.67 2.04
CA ASP A 261 -8.23 -13.54 1.16
C ASP A 261 -8.59 -13.99 -0.27
N TYR A 262 -7.74 -14.83 -0.86
CA TYR A 262 -7.95 -15.42 -2.18
C TYR A 262 -9.30 -16.13 -2.29
N GLU A 263 -9.65 -17.00 -1.33
CA GLU A 263 -10.89 -17.75 -1.35
C GLU A 263 -12.13 -16.86 -1.19
N MET A 264 -12.09 -15.86 -0.30
CA MET A 264 -13.20 -14.92 -0.17
C MET A 264 -13.35 -14.07 -1.44
N THR A 265 -12.25 -13.59 -2.01
CA THR A 265 -12.24 -12.85 -3.28
C THR A 265 -12.87 -13.67 -4.40
N ARG A 266 -12.40 -14.92 -4.58
CA ARG A 266 -12.92 -15.86 -5.57
C ARG A 266 -14.42 -16.11 -5.41
N LEU A 267 -14.88 -16.38 -4.19
CA LEU A 267 -16.30 -16.66 -3.90
C LEU A 267 -17.21 -15.45 -4.17
N ASN A 268 -16.79 -14.25 -3.79
CA ASN A 268 -17.58 -13.04 -4.05
C ASN A 268 -17.62 -12.71 -5.54
N ILE A 269 -16.52 -12.88 -6.27
CA ILE A 269 -16.48 -12.70 -7.73
C ILE A 269 -17.43 -13.69 -8.42
N GLN A 270 -17.39 -14.97 -8.04
CA GLN A 270 -18.27 -15.98 -8.61
C GLN A 270 -19.76 -15.67 -8.33
N LYS A 271 -20.07 -15.24 -7.12
CA LYS A 271 -21.42 -14.83 -6.71
C LYS A 271 -21.90 -13.61 -7.51
N TYR A 272 -21.05 -12.60 -7.67
CA TYR A 272 -21.33 -11.42 -8.49
C TYR A 272 -21.59 -11.80 -9.95
N ARG A 273 -20.71 -12.60 -10.58
CA ARG A 273 -20.89 -13.07 -11.97
C ARG A 273 -22.21 -13.82 -12.15
N SER A 274 -22.58 -14.65 -11.17
CA SER A 274 -23.83 -15.41 -11.21
C SER A 274 -25.04 -14.48 -11.14
N ALA A 275 -25.02 -13.49 -10.26
CA ALA A 275 -26.10 -12.52 -10.12
C ALA A 275 -26.22 -11.57 -11.33
N ALA A 276 -25.09 -11.10 -11.88
CA ALA A 276 -25.04 -10.27 -13.08
C ALA A 276 -25.63 -11.00 -14.30
N LYS A 277 -25.31 -12.28 -14.49
CA LYS A 277 -25.91 -13.12 -15.54
C LYS A 277 -27.42 -13.30 -15.40
N MET A 278 -27.95 -13.33 -14.17
CA MET A 278 -29.41 -13.41 -13.97
C MET A 278 -30.10 -12.09 -14.33
N LEU A 279 -29.51 -10.94 -14.03
CA LEU A 279 -30.05 -9.63 -14.42
C LEU A 279 -30.04 -9.41 -15.93
N LEU A 280 -29.03 -9.92 -16.64
CA LEU A 280 -28.97 -9.85 -18.10
C LEU A 280 -30.04 -10.74 -18.78
N ARG A 281 -30.43 -11.86 -18.15
CA ARG A 281 -31.49 -12.74 -18.65
C ARG A 281 -32.91 -12.18 -18.46
N ASP A 282 -33.12 -11.35 -17.44
CA ASP A 282 -34.42 -10.72 -17.19
C ASP A 282 -34.71 -9.53 -18.14
N GLN A 283 -33.75 -9.14 -18.99
CA GLN A 283 -33.89 -8.02 -19.94
C GLN A 283 -34.11 -8.42 -21.40
N ASP A 284 -34.17 -9.72 -21.73
CA ASP A 284 -34.34 -10.16 -23.13
C ASP A 284 -35.39 -11.28 -23.30
N PRO A 285 -36.63 -10.95 -23.67
CA PRO A 285 -37.66 -11.93 -24.01
C PRO A 285 -37.83 -12.10 -25.52
N SER A 286 -36.78 -12.45 -26.29
CA SER A 286 -36.99 -12.90 -27.68
C SER A 286 -35.85 -13.69 -28.36
N SER A 287 -35.98 -15.03 -28.29
CA SER A 287 -35.67 -16.00 -29.38
C SER A 287 -34.20 -16.43 -29.64
N PRO A 288 -33.94 -17.49 -30.46
CA PRO A 288 -33.61 -18.83 -29.95
C PRO A 288 -32.23 -19.37 -30.41
N HIS A 289 -31.80 -20.46 -29.78
CA HIS A 289 -30.63 -21.29 -30.14
C HIS A 289 -30.61 -21.70 -31.63
N PRO A 290 -29.41 -22.01 -32.17
CA PRO A 290 -29.17 -23.41 -32.49
C PRO A 290 -27.75 -23.94 -32.21
N THR A 291 -27.71 -25.27 -32.29
CA THR A 291 -26.70 -26.28 -31.94
C THR A 291 -25.80 -26.64 -33.15
N PHE A 292 -24.79 -27.51 -32.92
CA PHE A 292 -23.97 -28.32 -33.87
C PHE A 292 -22.72 -27.63 -34.49
N CYS A 293 -21.56 -28.26 -34.71
CA CYS A 293 -21.02 -29.60 -34.40
C CYS A 293 -19.49 -29.60 -34.59
N LEU A 294 -18.83 -30.62 -34.05
CA LEU A 294 -17.41 -30.97 -34.24
C LEU A 294 -17.11 -31.43 -35.67
N GLU A 295 -15.91 -31.12 -36.18
CA GLU A 295 -15.20 -32.02 -37.11
C GLU A 295 -13.68 -31.77 -37.08
N GLN A 296 -12.94 -32.86 -36.91
CA GLN A 296 -11.48 -32.98 -36.99
C GLN A 296 -11.06 -33.13 -38.45
N THR A 297 -9.90 -32.61 -38.85
CA THR A 297 -9.06 -33.30 -39.84
C THR A 297 -7.56 -33.06 -39.59
N ASN A 298 -6.84 -34.19 -39.58
CA ASN A 298 -5.38 -34.35 -39.61
C ASN A 298 -4.80 -33.98 -40.98
N ARG A 299 -3.56 -33.46 -41.01
CA ARG A 299 -2.54 -33.93 -41.99
C ARG A 299 -1.10 -33.60 -41.57
N SER A 300 -0.30 -34.65 -41.58
CA SER A 300 1.14 -34.82 -41.35
C SER A 300 1.98 -34.54 -42.60
N SER A 301 3.28 -34.16 -42.45
CA SER A 301 4.52 -34.77 -43.04
C SER A 301 5.72 -33.77 -43.04
N ILE A 302 6.87 -34.08 -42.37
CA ILE A 302 8.18 -34.62 -42.88
C ILE A 302 8.99 -33.55 -43.69
N SER A 303 10.28 -33.19 -43.54
CA SER A 303 11.50 -33.70 -42.84
C SER A 303 12.71 -32.71 -42.93
N HIS A 304 13.81 -33.05 -42.20
CA HIS A 304 15.26 -32.78 -42.40
C HIS A 304 15.81 -31.33 -42.25
N SER A 305 16.48 -30.97 -41.14
CA SER A 305 17.89 -31.22 -40.70
C SER A 305 18.96 -30.41 -41.45
N ASP A 306 19.56 -29.41 -40.79
CA ASP A 306 21.02 -29.38 -40.57
C ASP A 306 21.44 -28.39 -39.48
N ASP A 307 22.50 -28.76 -38.77
CA ASP A 307 22.95 -28.25 -37.47
C ASP A 307 24.13 -27.27 -37.62
N SER A 308 24.08 -26.13 -36.93
CA SER A 308 25.27 -25.32 -36.61
C SER A 308 24.98 -24.36 -35.45
N GLN A 309 25.13 -24.87 -34.24
CA GLN A 309 25.03 -24.10 -33.00
C GLN A 309 26.26 -23.20 -32.79
N GLN A 310 26.03 -21.90 -32.57
CA GLN A 310 26.92 -21.04 -31.79
C GLN A 310 26.29 -20.78 -30.40
N PRO A 311 27.08 -20.77 -29.31
CA PRO A 311 26.56 -20.76 -27.94
C PRO A 311 26.04 -19.37 -27.55
N ARG A 312 24.76 -19.29 -27.16
CA ARG A 312 24.20 -18.11 -26.50
C ARG A 312 24.63 -18.10 -25.04
N SER A 313 25.31 -17.06 -24.58
CA SER A 313 25.57 -16.84 -23.16
C SER A 313 24.25 -16.56 -22.44
N HIS A 314 23.72 -17.54 -21.72
CA HIS A 314 22.60 -17.30 -20.81
C HIS A 314 23.03 -16.29 -19.74
N SER A 315 22.30 -15.18 -19.59
CA SER A 315 22.47 -14.25 -18.47
C SER A 315 22.37 -15.03 -17.16
N LYS A 316 23.35 -14.84 -16.25
CA LYS A 316 23.36 -15.43 -14.90
C LYS A 316 22.14 -15.00 -14.06
N TYR A 317 21.52 -13.86 -14.40
CA TYR A 317 20.43 -13.25 -13.63
C TYR A 317 19.10 -13.27 -14.39
N THR A 318 18.01 -13.36 -13.64
CA THR A 318 16.61 -13.34 -14.06
C THR A 318 15.83 -12.26 -13.29
N HIS A 319 14.63 -11.89 -13.76
CA HIS A 319 13.79 -10.89 -13.08
C HIS A 319 13.45 -11.26 -11.64
N SER A 320 13.33 -12.56 -11.35
CA SER A 320 12.98 -13.08 -10.02
C SER A 320 14.13 -12.97 -9.01
N ASP A 321 15.35 -12.68 -9.44
CA ASP A 321 16.50 -12.57 -8.54
C ASP A 321 16.55 -11.23 -7.80
N TYR A 322 15.73 -10.24 -8.20
CA TYR A 322 15.72 -8.90 -7.63
C TYR A 322 14.60 -8.75 -6.61
N THR A 323 14.98 -8.45 -5.36
CA THR A 323 14.05 -8.38 -4.22
C THR A 323 13.92 -7.00 -3.62
N VAL A 324 14.81 -6.07 -4.01
CA VAL A 324 14.83 -4.69 -3.53
C VAL A 324 14.70 -3.73 -4.69
N ALA A 325 13.76 -2.81 -4.57
CA ALA A 325 13.57 -1.73 -5.51
C ALA A 325 14.12 -0.41 -4.98
N TRP A 326 14.74 0.38 -5.84
CA TRP A 326 15.24 1.72 -5.53
C TRP A 326 14.72 2.70 -6.57
N ILE A 327 13.90 3.67 -6.14
CA ILE A 327 13.30 4.66 -7.02
C ILE A 327 13.90 6.04 -6.75
N CYS A 328 14.36 6.68 -7.81
CA CYS A 328 14.87 8.06 -7.84
C CYS A 328 13.96 8.95 -8.69
N ALA A 329 13.77 10.21 -8.31
CA ALA A 329 12.98 11.17 -9.07
C ALA A 329 13.79 11.89 -10.16
N LEU A 330 15.08 12.13 -9.90
CA LEU A 330 15.94 12.93 -10.77
C LEU A 330 17.16 12.13 -11.27
N PRO A 331 17.70 12.46 -12.47
CA PRO A 331 18.91 11.84 -12.98
C PRO A 331 20.12 11.97 -12.05
N ILE A 332 20.25 13.09 -11.31
CA ILE A 332 21.34 13.30 -10.34
C ILE A 332 21.24 12.34 -9.14
N GLU A 333 20.01 11.99 -8.75
CA GLU A 333 19.73 11.02 -7.69
C GLU A 333 20.02 9.59 -8.19
N MET A 334 19.60 9.27 -9.42
CA MET A 334 19.96 8.01 -10.07
C MET A 334 21.48 7.86 -10.23
N ALA A 335 22.20 8.93 -10.56
CA ALA A 335 23.66 8.89 -10.67
C ALA A 335 24.33 8.53 -9.34
N ALA A 336 23.93 9.18 -8.24
CA ALA A 336 24.39 8.82 -6.90
C ALA A 336 24.03 7.38 -6.53
N ALA A 337 22.79 6.96 -6.78
CA ALA A 337 22.32 5.62 -6.45
C ALA A 337 23.07 4.53 -7.24
N LYS A 338 23.27 4.73 -8.54
CA LYS A 338 24.06 3.82 -9.38
C LYS A 338 25.50 3.73 -8.93
N ALA A 339 26.11 4.83 -8.51
CA ALA A 339 27.48 4.86 -8.01
C ALA A 339 27.64 4.24 -6.60
N MET A 340 26.54 3.91 -5.92
CA MET A 340 26.56 3.17 -4.65
C MET A 340 26.48 1.65 -4.82
N LEU A 341 26.22 1.15 -6.02
CA LEU A 341 26.23 -0.28 -6.32
C LEU A 341 27.64 -0.84 -6.26
N GLU A 342 27.78 -2.05 -5.72
CA GLU A 342 29.06 -2.79 -5.66
C GLU A 342 29.30 -3.59 -6.95
N GLU A 343 28.23 -4.12 -7.56
CA GLU A 343 28.24 -4.78 -8.87
C GLU A 343 27.10 -4.25 -9.74
N ILE A 344 27.36 -4.02 -11.04
CA ILE A 344 26.32 -3.73 -12.04
C ILE A 344 26.05 -5.01 -12.84
N HIS A 345 24.81 -5.45 -12.84
CA HIS A 345 24.37 -6.63 -13.59
C HIS A 345 23.99 -6.27 -15.05
N PRO A 346 24.05 -7.24 -15.98
CA PRO A 346 23.53 -7.06 -17.33
C PRO A 346 22.04 -6.72 -17.36
N ASN A 347 21.63 -5.95 -18.36
CA ASN A 347 20.22 -5.63 -18.56
C ASN A 347 19.40 -6.89 -18.89
N LEU A 348 18.18 -6.93 -18.38
CA LEU A 348 17.19 -7.96 -18.70
C LEU A 348 16.15 -7.42 -19.70
N SER A 349 15.51 -8.32 -20.45
CA SER A 349 14.49 -7.96 -21.43
C SER A 349 13.21 -7.50 -20.72
N VAL A 350 12.77 -6.29 -21.01
CA VAL A 350 11.54 -5.70 -20.45
C VAL A 350 10.39 -5.83 -21.45
N HIS A 351 9.16 -6.01 -20.97
CA HIS A 351 7.98 -6.07 -21.84
C HIS A 351 7.76 -4.72 -22.55
N PRO A 352 7.36 -4.66 -23.83
CA PRO A 352 7.19 -3.39 -24.56
C PRO A 352 6.21 -2.38 -23.93
N SER A 353 5.29 -2.85 -23.11
CA SER A 353 4.34 -1.99 -22.37
C SER A 353 4.94 -1.36 -21.11
N ASP A 354 6.05 -1.89 -20.61
CA ASP A 354 6.80 -1.26 -19.52
C ASP A 354 7.82 -0.29 -20.13
N THR A 355 7.54 1.00 -19.93
CA THR A 355 8.34 2.11 -20.46
C THR A 355 9.49 2.53 -19.55
N ASN A 356 9.66 1.88 -18.39
CA ASN A 356 10.75 2.20 -17.47
C ASN A 356 12.10 1.77 -18.04
N HIS A 357 13.15 2.46 -17.60
CA HIS A 357 14.53 2.01 -17.77
C HIS A 357 15.10 1.60 -16.43
N TYR A 358 15.65 0.40 -16.38
CA TYR A 358 16.19 -0.17 -15.16
C TYR A 358 17.71 -0.23 -15.20
N VAL A 359 18.33 0.03 -14.05
CA VAL A 359 19.71 -0.37 -13.77
C VAL A 359 19.67 -1.47 -12.74
N LEU A 360 20.38 -2.55 -13.00
CA LEU A 360 20.39 -3.74 -12.16
C LEU A 360 21.75 -3.87 -11.50
N GLY A 361 21.79 -4.27 -10.24
CA GLY A 361 23.05 -4.46 -9.54
C GLY A 361 22.90 -5.06 -8.16
N GLN A 362 23.95 -4.92 -7.37
CA GLN A 362 24.06 -5.52 -6.05
C GLN A 362 24.61 -4.52 -5.01
N ILE A 363 24.08 -4.60 -3.79
CA ILE A 363 24.68 -4.02 -2.58
C ILE A 363 24.68 -5.10 -1.50
N GLY A 364 25.86 -5.50 -1.04
CA GLY A 364 26.03 -6.62 -0.12
C GLY A 364 25.39 -7.89 -0.67
N SER A 365 24.46 -8.49 0.08
CA SER A 365 23.78 -9.72 -0.33
C SER A 365 22.50 -9.47 -1.14
N HIS A 366 22.18 -8.23 -1.50
CA HIS A 366 20.89 -7.87 -2.08
C HIS A 366 21.01 -7.44 -3.52
N ASN A 367 20.21 -8.07 -4.39
CA ASN A 367 20.06 -7.64 -5.77
C ASN A 367 19.02 -6.52 -5.86
N ILE A 368 19.45 -5.39 -6.43
CA ILE A 368 18.73 -4.14 -6.48
C ILE A 368 18.28 -3.85 -7.91
N VAL A 369 17.03 -3.44 -8.07
CA VAL A 369 16.53 -2.81 -9.30
C VAL A 369 16.32 -1.31 -9.06
N LEU A 370 17.04 -0.51 -9.84
CA LEU A 370 16.95 0.94 -9.84
C LEU A 370 16.07 1.42 -10.99
N ALA A 371 15.15 2.36 -10.73
CA ALA A 371 14.50 3.14 -11.77
C ALA A 371 14.49 4.64 -11.45
N CYS A 372 14.53 5.45 -12.50
CA CYS A 372 14.36 6.88 -12.40
C CYS A 372 12.98 7.24 -12.95
N LEU A 373 12.32 8.24 -12.37
CA LEU A 373 11.16 8.85 -12.99
C LEU A 373 11.53 9.44 -14.36
N PRO A 374 10.58 9.52 -15.31
CA PRO A 374 10.84 10.13 -16.61
C PRO A 374 11.26 11.59 -16.44
N ASN A 375 12.19 12.03 -17.29
CA ASN A 375 12.74 13.38 -17.21
C ASN A 375 11.63 14.43 -17.32
N ASP A 376 11.64 15.40 -16.41
CA ASP A 376 10.64 16.48 -16.29
C ASP A 376 9.19 16.02 -16.00
N ALA A 377 8.96 14.75 -15.69
CA ALA A 377 7.67 14.20 -15.27
C ALA A 377 7.78 13.61 -13.87
N TYR A 378 8.09 14.45 -12.88
CA TYR A 378 8.11 14.11 -11.45
C TYR A 378 6.74 14.33 -10.78
N GLY A 379 6.62 13.94 -9.51
CA GLY A 379 5.35 13.97 -8.77
C GLY A 379 4.78 12.59 -8.45
N THR A 380 3.72 12.57 -7.65
CA THR A 380 3.15 11.34 -7.06
C THR A 380 2.64 10.35 -8.10
N THR A 381 2.02 10.84 -9.18
CA THR A 381 1.44 9.98 -10.24
C THR A 381 2.52 9.26 -11.03
N SER A 382 3.59 9.96 -11.38
CA SER A 382 4.70 9.38 -12.13
C SER A 382 5.43 8.32 -11.30
N ALA A 383 5.68 8.62 -10.02
CA ALA A 383 6.24 7.65 -9.08
C ALA A 383 5.40 6.37 -9.00
N ALA A 384 4.07 6.51 -8.90
CA ALA A 384 3.15 5.37 -8.85
C ALA A 384 3.19 4.52 -10.13
N VAL A 385 3.27 5.14 -11.31
CA VAL A 385 3.38 4.42 -12.60
C VAL A 385 4.70 3.64 -12.68
N VAL A 386 5.82 4.30 -12.37
CA VAL A 386 7.15 3.67 -12.38
C VAL A 386 7.17 2.48 -11.43
N ALA A 387 6.71 2.66 -10.19
CA ALA A 387 6.66 1.59 -9.20
C ALA A 387 5.76 0.42 -9.64
N THR A 388 4.59 0.72 -10.22
CA THR A 388 3.65 -0.31 -10.69
C THR A 388 4.28 -1.18 -11.77
N HIS A 389 4.86 -0.56 -12.81
CA HIS A 389 5.53 -1.29 -13.87
C HIS A 389 6.74 -2.09 -13.36
N MET A 390 7.54 -1.49 -12.47
CA MET A 390 8.69 -2.16 -11.85
C MET A 390 8.27 -3.42 -11.11
N LEU A 391 7.19 -3.36 -10.35
CA LEU A 391 6.68 -4.52 -9.63
C LEU A 391 6.21 -5.61 -10.60
N TYR A 392 5.50 -5.28 -11.68
CA TYR A 392 5.11 -6.28 -12.68
C TYR A 392 6.30 -6.93 -13.39
N THR A 393 7.33 -6.17 -13.71
CA THR A 393 8.54 -6.68 -14.39
C THR A 393 9.42 -7.49 -13.44
N PHE A 394 9.59 -7.05 -12.19
CA PHE A 394 10.40 -7.71 -11.16
C PHE A 394 9.51 -8.25 -10.04
N ASN A 395 8.88 -9.39 -10.31
CA ASN A 395 7.81 -9.93 -9.48
C ASN A 395 8.24 -10.48 -8.11
N GLN A 396 9.53 -10.47 -7.77
CA GLN A 396 10.05 -10.87 -6.46
C GLN A 396 10.47 -9.68 -5.58
N ILE A 397 10.22 -8.43 -6.01
CA ILE A 397 10.42 -7.27 -5.14
C ILE A 397 9.58 -7.44 -3.88
N ARG A 398 10.20 -7.23 -2.71
CA ARG A 398 9.56 -7.31 -1.38
C ARG A 398 9.58 -5.99 -0.66
N MET A 399 10.56 -5.15 -0.95
CA MET A 399 10.66 -3.81 -0.38
C MET A 399 11.21 -2.81 -1.38
N GLY A 400 10.88 -1.55 -1.15
CA GLY A 400 11.41 -0.42 -1.87
C GLY A 400 12.16 0.56 -0.97
N VAL A 401 13.02 1.36 -1.58
CA VAL A 401 13.50 2.62 -1.03
C VAL A 401 13.24 3.72 -2.05
N MET A 402 12.64 4.82 -1.61
CA MET A 402 12.55 6.05 -2.38
C MET A 402 13.62 7.00 -1.89
N VAL A 403 14.66 7.19 -2.69
CA VAL A 403 15.85 7.95 -2.31
C VAL A 403 16.03 9.11 -3.26
N GLY A 404 16.23 10.29 -2.70
CA GLY A 404 16.47 11.48 -3.50
C GLY A 404 16.73 12.70 -2.64
N VAL A 405 16.51 13.89 -3.21
CA VAL A 405 16.67 15.15 -2.50
C VAL A 405 15.33 15.66 -1.97
N GLY A 406 15.39 16.54 -0.98
CA GLY A 406 14.22 17.23 -0.43
C GLY A 406 14.60 18.57 0.20
N GLY A 407 13.58 19.37 0.51
CA GLY A 407 13.73 20.65 1.21
C GLY A 407 13.60 20.47 2.71
N GLY A 408 14.63 20.81 3.47
CA GLY A 408 14.69 20.63 4.92
C GLY A 408 13.88 21.67 5.69
N VAL A 409 13.49 21.31 6.91
CA VAL A 409 12.73 22.17 7.83
C VAL A 409 13.54 22.38 9.12
N PRO A 410 14.41 23.40 9.18
CA PRO A 410 15.20 23.69 10.37
C PRO A 410 14.31 24.14 11.53
N SER A 411 14.63 23.69 12.74
CA SER A 411 13.95 24.12 13.97
C SER A 411 14.92 24.12 15.14
N THR A 412 14.50 24.67 16.28
CA THR A 412 15.29 24.59 17.52
C THR A 412 15.44 23.16 18.04
N LYS A 413 14.47 22.27 17.74
CA LYS A 413 14.49 20.84 18.08
C LYS A 413 15.39 20.05 17.15
N ASN A 414 15.33 20.36 15.85
CA ASN A 414 16.10 19.69 14.80
C ASN A 414 16.87 20.74 14.00
N ASP A 415 18.17 20.92 14.31
CA ASP A 415 19.10 21.71 13.50
C ASP A 415 19.40 20.97 12.21
N ILE A 416 18.49 21.03 11.22
CA ILE A 416 18.65 20.44 9.89
C ILE A 416 19.52 21.36 9.03
N ARG A 417 20.52 20.80 8.36
CA ARG A 417 21.47 21.50 7.48
C ARG A 417 21.52 20.91 6.08
N LEU A 418 22.02 21.69 5.13
CA LEU A 418 22.22 21.20 3.77
C LEU A 418 23.23 20.04 3.76
N GLY A 419 22.91 18.98 3.02
CA GLY A 419 23.64 17.71 3.04
C GLY A 419 23.25 16.74 4.15
N ASP A 420 22.46 17.15 5.16
CA ASP A 420 21.89 16.19 6.11
C ASP A 420 20.89 15.25 5.42
N VAL A 421 20.58 14.14 6.08
CA VAL A 421 19.61 13.15 5.59
C VAL A 421 18.41 13.10 6.51
N VAL A 422 17.21 13.16 5.94
CA VAL A 422 15.94 12.89 6.62
C VAL A 422 15.41 11.54 6.18
N VAL A 423 15.14 10.67 7.15
CA VAL A 423 14.58 9.34 6.96
C VAL A 423 13.16 9.35 7.48
N SER A 424 12.20 8.97 6.63
CA SER A 424 10.80 8.85 7.03
C SER A 424 10.65 7.89 8.20
N SER A 425 9.96 8.33 9.25
CA SER A 425 9.77 7.55 10.47
C SER A 425 8.37 7.75 11.04
N PRO A 426 7.64 6.67 11.39
CA PRO A 426 6.31 6.80 11.98
C PRO A 426 6.33 7.68 13.24
N THR A 427 5.47 8.70 13.27
CA THR A 427 5.35 9.63 14.39
C THR A 427 3.87 9.89 14.66
N GLY A 428 3.44 9.66 15.91
CA GLY A 428 2.03 9.79 16.29
C GLY A 428 1.13 8.87 15.46
N HIS A 429 0.18 9.45 14.72
CA HIS A 429 -0.78 8.72 13.89
C HIS A 429 -0.35 8.58 12.41
N PHE A 430 0.83 9.08 12.04
CA PHE A 430 1.30 9.08 10.65
C PHE A 430 2.36 8.00 10.41
N GLY A 431 2.29 7.33 9.25
CA GLY A 431 3.20 6.25 8.88
C GLY A 431 4.64 6.67 8.54
N GLY A 432 4.95 7.96 8.58
CA GLY A 432 6.28 8.52 8.23
C GLY A 432 6.24 9.50 7.07
N VAL A 433 5.19 9.43 6.23
CA VAL A 433 4.93 10.36 5.13
C VAL A 433 3.52 10.93 5.26
N ILE A 434 3.37 12.22 4.95
CA ILE A 434 2.09 12.93 4.97
C ILE A 434 1.89 13.57 3.60
N GLN A 435 0.75 13.30 2.95
CA GLN A 435 0.40 14.01 1.72
C GLN A 435 -0.18 15.40 2.03
N HIS A 436 0.68 16.42 2.17
CA HIS A 436 0.31 17.71 2.77
C HIS A 436 -0.65 18.56 1.91
N ASP A 437 -0.80 18.25 0.63
CA ASP A 437 -1.66 18.96 -0.31
C ASP A 437 -3.03 18.27 -0.52
N MET A 438 -3.29 17.17 0.20
CA MET A 438 -4.53 16.41 0.11
C MET A 438 -5.35 16.50 1.40
N GLY A 439 -6.55 17.08 1.31
CA GLY A 439 -7.46 17.16 2.44
C GLY A 439 -8.67 18.04 2.16
N LYS A 440 -9.42 18.35 3.22
CA LYS A 440 -10.56 19.27 3.15
C LYS A 440 -10.11 20.66 3.58
N ASN A 441 -10.40 21.66 2.74
CA ASN A 441 -10.22 23.05 3.14
C ASN A 441 -11.28 23.44 4.18
N ILE A 442 -10.83 23.74 5.40
CA ILE A 442 -11.67 24.29 6.48
C ILE A 442 -11.12 25.69 6.80
N GLY A 443 -11.69 26.70 6.15
CA GLY A 443 -11.19 28.07 6.22
C GLY A 443 -9.77 28.17 5.66
N HIS A 444 -8.83 28.62 6.48
CA HIS A 444 -7.40 28.77 6.12
C HIS A 444 -6.54 27.54 6.46
N LYS A 445 -7.14 26.41 6.86
CA LYS A 445 -6.43 25.17 7.21
C LYS A 445 -6.88 24.01 6.33
N ILE A 446 -5.94 23.15 5.96
CA ILE A 446 -6.23 21.86 5.34
C ILE A 446 -6.40 20.84 6.47
N GLN A 447 -7.60 20.27 6.57
CA GLN A 447 -7.83 19.10 7.42
C GLN A 447 -7.46 17.85 6.63
N MET A 448 -6.41 17.16 7.09
CA MET A 448 -6.01 15.87 6.55
C MET A 448 -7.14 14.85 6.68
N THR A 449 -7.49 14.18 5.57
CA THR A 449 -8.60 13.22 5.52
C THR A 449 -8.17 11.76 5.54
N GLY A 450 -6.87 11.49 5.53
CA GLY A 450 -6.32 10.14 5.52
C GLY A 450 -4.88 10.11 6.01
N ALA A 451 -4.39 8.89 6.22
CA ALA A 451 -2.99 8.61 6.54
C ALA A 451 -2.42 7.66 5.48
N LEU A 452 -1.14 7.83 5.16
CA LEU A 452 -0.42 6.91 4.30
C LEU A 452 0.13 5.75 5.14
N ASN A 453 0.30 4.59 4.49
CA ASN A 453 0.90 3.41 5.11
C ASN A 453 2.30 3.70 5.67
N ARG A 454 2.71 2.88 6.64
CA ARG A 454 4.07 2.90 7.22
C ARG A 454 5.02 1.98 6.44
N PRO A 455 6.34 2.25 6.47
CA PRO A 455 7.33 1.31 5.96
C PRO A 455 7.19 -0.08 6.60
N PRO A 456 7.55 -1.17 5.89
CA PRO A 456 7.61 -2.53 6.43
C PRO A 456 8.36 -2.61 7.76
N GLN A 457 7.89 -3.49 8.65
CA GLN A 457 8.46 -3.64 9.99
C GLN A 457 9.97 -3.99 9.94
N SER A 458 10.39 -4.82 9.00
CA SER A 458 11.81 -5.18 8.81
C SER A 458 12.68 -3.96 8.48
N LEU A 459 12.16 -2.98 7.73
CA LEU A 459 12.86 -1.72 7.48
C LEU A 459 12.93 -0.85 8.73
N LEU A 460 11.86 -0.78 9.51
CA LEU A 460 11.84 -0.02 10.77
C LEU A 460 12.83 -0.60 11.80
N VAL A 461 12.96 -1.93 11.87
CA VAL A 461 13.97 -2.60 12.71
C VAL A 461 15.39 -2.28 12.24
N ALA A 462 15.64 -2.29 10.92
CA ALA A 462 16.93 -1.91 10.37
C ALA A 462 17.28 -0.44 10.66
N VAL A 463 16.29 0.47 10.57
CA VAL A 463 16.43 1.88 10.96
C VAL A 463 16.78 2.02 12.44
N ALA A 464 16.12 1.27 13.33
CA ALA A 464 16.41 1.29 14.77
C ALA A 464 17.84 0.79 15.07
N ARG A 465 18.30 -0.24 14.35
CA ARG A 465 19.68 -0.72 14.42
C ARG A 465 20.68 0.36 14.00
N LEU A 466 20.49 0.99 12.82
CA LEU A 466 21.36 2.07 12.35
C LEU A 466 21.41 3.22 13.35
N ARG A 467 20.25 3.63 13.89
CA ARG A 467 20.20 4.69 14.91
C ARG A 467 21.05 4.35 16.13
N THR A 468 21.08 3.08 16.53
CA THR A 468 21.92 2.60 17.64
C THR A 468 23.41 2.69 17.28
N GLU A 469 23.80 2.22 16.10
CA GLU A 469 25.19 2.31 15.62
C GLU A 469 25.65 3.77 15.51
N HIS A 470 24.78 4.66 15.03
CA HIS A 470 25.06 6.10 14.91
C HIS A 470 25.33 6.79 16.26
N LEU A 471 24.71 6.31 17.35
CA LEU A 471 24.94 6.84 18.69
C LEU A 471 26.29 6.41 19.27
N ILE A 472 26.82 5.25 18.86
CA ILE A 472 28.05 4.68 19.40
C ILE A 472 29.26 5.14 18.59
N SER A 473 29.21 4.99 17.26
CA SER A 473 30.36 5.18 16.38
C SER A 473 30.17 6.28 15.32
N GLY A 474 29.01 6.93 15.29
CA GLY A 474 28.63 7.83 14.20
C GLY A 474 28.09 7.09 12.97
N ASN A 475 27.73 7.84 11.93
CA ASN A 475 27.17 7.31 10.69
C ASN A 475 28.26 7.14 9.62
N LYS A 476 28.10 6.12 8.75
CA LYS A 476 29.06 5.76 7.69
C LYS A 476 28.81 6.50 6.36
N VAL A 477 27.86 7.42 6.33
CA VAL A 477 27.53 8.15 5.09
C VAL A 477 28.74 8.90 4.52
N PRO A 478 29.59 9.60 5.31
CA PRO A 478 30.81 10.21 4.79
C PRO A 478 31.71 9.22 4.06
N ASP A 479 31.92 8.04 4.64
CA ASP A 479 32.82 7.01 4.11
C ASP A 479 32.32 6.51 2.75
N TYR A 480 31.01 6.22 2.64
CA TYR A 480 30.41 5.79 1.38
C TYR A 480 30.42 6.88 0.30
N VAL A 481 30.25 8.15 0.68
CA VAL A 481 30.35 9.26 -0.28
C VAL A 481 31.79 9.44 -0.75
N GLU A 482 32.78 9.32 0.14
CA GLU A 482 34.20 9.41 -0.21
C GLU A 482 34.64 8.25 -1.12
N GLU A 483 34.20 7.03 -0.82
CA GLU A 483 34.38 5.84 -1.67
C GLU A 483 33.79 6.08 -3.07
N MET A 484 32.51 6.47 -3.15
CA MET A 484 31.81 6.77 -4.41
C MET A 484 32.58 7.80 -5.25
N LEU A 485 33.05 8.89 -4.63
CA LEU A 485 33.79 9.95 -5.30
C LEU A 485 35.20 9.53 -5.73
N THR A 486 35.80 8.58 -5.01
CA THR A 486 37.12 8.03 -5.35
C THR A 486 37.03 7.12 -6.58
N GLU A 487 36.00 6.27 -6.63
CA GLU A 487 35.74 5.37 -7.76
C GLU A 487 35.19 6.10 -9.00
N ASN A 488 34.51 7.23 -8.79
CA ASN A 488 33.92 8.04 -9.86
C ASN A 488 34.46 9.49 -9.83
N PRO A 489 35.73 9.75 -10.21
CA PRO A 489 36.35 11.06 -10.06
C PRO A 489 35.63 12.22 -10.76
N THR A 490 34.91 11.93 -11.86
CA THR A 490 34.13 12.93 -12.60
C THR A 490 32.95 13.49 -11.79
N MET A 491 32.46 12.77 -10.78
CA MET A 491 31.37 13.22 -9.91
C MET A 491 31.83 14.24 -8.85
N LYS A 492 33.15 14.40 -8.64
CA LYS A 492 33.68 15.29 -7.58
C LYS A 492 33.24 16.74 -7.71
N SER A 493 33.01 17.26 -8.92
CA SER A 493 32.58 18.65 -9.10
C SER A 493 31.20 18.92 -8.49
N ASP A 494 30.28 17.97 -8.63
CA ASP A 494 28.85 18.20 -8.38
C ASP A 494 28.37 17.51 -7.09
N PHE A 495 29.08 16.47 -6.63
CA PHE A 495 28.68 15.63 -5.51
C PHE A 495 29.55 15.82 -4.25
N SER A 496 30.52 16.73 -4.26
CA SER A 496 31.33 17.04 -3.06
C SER A 496 30.60 17.97 -2.10
N CYS A 497 30.92 17.87 -0.80
CA CYS A 497 30.46 18.82 0.19
C CYS A 497 31.01 20.22 -0.11
N LEU A 498 30.14 21.23 -0.15
CA LEU A 498 30.50 22.61 -0.44
C LEU A 498 31.04 23.37 0.79
N GLY A 499 31.02 22.73 1.96
CA GLY A 499 31.49 23.31 3.22
C GLY A 499 30.44 24.14 3.97
N PRO A 500 30.67 24.43 5.26
CA PRO A 500 29.70 25.09 6.14
C PRO A 500 29.39 26.53 5.72
N ASP A 501 30.31 27.23 5.06
CA ASP A 501 30.11 28.63 4.61
C ASP A 501 29.07 28.75 3.48
N ARG A 502 28.81 27.63 2.78
CA ARG A 502 27.79 27.53 1.73
C ARG A 502 26.44 27.05 2.26
N ASP A 503 26.35 26.72 3.55
CA ASP A 503 25.12 26.34 4.23
C ASP A 503 24.44 27.56 4.88
N ARG A 504 23.68 28.29 4.05
CA ARG A 504 23.06 29.57 4.41
C ARG A 504 21.56 29.41 4.63
N LEU A 505 21.12 29.71 5.86
CA LEU A 505 19.71 29.72 6.25
C LEU A 505 19.28 31.17 6.48
N PHE A 506 18.19 31.58 5.83
CA PHE A 506 17.63 32.93 5.98
C PHE A 506 16.40 32.94 6.89
N GLU A 507 16.04 34.12 7.39
CA GLU A 507 14.76 34.34 8.06
C GLU A 507 13.57 33.93 7.19
N ALA A 508 12.57 33.25 7.76
CA ALA A 508 11.45 32.67 7.02
C ALA A 508 10.55 33.69 6.28
N ASN A 509 10.59 34.97 6.69
CA ASN A 509 9.86 36.08 6.07
C ASN A 509 10.73 36.92 5.12
N TYR A 510 11.98 36.52 4.89
CA TYR A 510 12.83 37.12 3.89
C TYR A 510 12.68 36.34 2.59
N ASP A 511 12.10 36.95 1.58
CA ASP A 511 12.00 36.33 0.27
C ASP A 511 13.28 36.58 -0.54
N HIS A 512 13.65 35.58 -1.33
CA HIS A 512 14.77 35.67 -2.25
C HIS A 512 14.51 36.82 -3.24
N VAL A 513 15.52 37.67 -3.46
CA VAL A 513 15.48 38.70 -4.50
C VAL A 513 15.24 38.03 -5.86
N GLU A 514 14.02 38.18 -6.40
CA GLU A 514 13.60 37.56 -7.66
C GLU A 514 14.45 38.07 -8.83
N SER A 515 15.45 37.28 -9.26
CA SER A 515 16.20 37.39 -10.53
C SER A 515 17.48 36.56 -10.57
N THR A 516 17.95 35.98 -9.45
CA THR A 516 19.19 35.18 -9.42
C THR A 516 18.95 33.73 -9.03
N ALA A 517 19.73 32.81 -9.61
CA ALA A 517 19.70 31.38 -9.29
C ALA A 517 20.43 31.05 -7.96
N THR A 518 21.16 32.02 -7.40
CA THR A 518 21.99 31.88 -6.20
C THR A 518 21.66 32.97 -5.19
N CYS A 519 21.97 32.70 -3.92
CA CYS A 519 21.80 33.64 -2.81
C CYS A 519 22.93 34.68 -2.69
N GLU A 520 23.76 34.89 -3.72
CA GLU A 520 24.90 35.81 -3.67
C GLU A 520 24.47 37.27 -3.45
N LYS A 521 23.31 37.64 -3.99
CA LYS A 521 22.72 38.99 -3.85
C LYS A 521 21.76 39.12 -2.66
N CYS A 522 21.55 38.05 -1.90
CA CYS A 522 20.72 38.10 -0.70
C CYS A 522 21.42 38.86 0.43
N ASP A 523 20.64 39.59 1.24
CA ASP A 523 21.15 40.34 2.38
C ASP A 523 21.65 39.38 3.46
N ARG A 524 22.98 39.35 3.65
CA ARG A 524 23.63 38.51 4.67
C ARG A 524 23.21 38.84 6.09
N LYS A 525 22.67 40.03 6.35
CA LYS A 525 22.16 40.40 7.69
C LYS A 525 20.87 39.67 8.05
N ARG A 526 20.19 39.09 7.06
CA ARG A 526 18.95 38.30 7.21
C ARG A 526 19.25 36.80 7.36
N GLU A 527 20.54 36.42 7.40
CA GLU A 527 20.95 35.04 7.67
C GLU A 527 20.83 34.72 9.16
N ILE A 528 20.26 33.55 9.46
CA ILE A 528 20.16 33.03 10.81
C ILE A 528 21.52 32.51 11.24
N VAL A 529 22.13 33.18 12.22
CA VAL A 529 23.38 32.73 12.83
C VAL A 529 23.12 31.46 13.64
N ARG A 530 23.77 30.36 13.24
CA ARG A 530 23.68 29.06 13.92
C ARG A 530 25.03 28.71 14.55
N PRO A 531 25.06 28.07 15.74
CA PRO A 531 26.31 27.58 16.33
C PRO A 531 27.05 26.63 15.39
N PRO A 532 28.40 26.65 15.36
CA PRO A 532 29.16 25.68 14.59
C PRO A 532 28.88 24.27 15.11
N ARG A 533 28.79 23.29 14.19
CA ARG A 533 28.73 21.87 14.58
C ARG A 533 30.13 21.40 14.98
N THR A 534 30.18 20.38 15.82
CA THR A 534 31.42 19.68 16.18
C THR A 534 32.04 18.92 15.02
N SER A 535 31.25 18.59 13.99
CA SER A 535 31.69 17.93 12.76
C SER A 535 30.90 18.46 11.56
N ASN A 536 31.54 18.45 10.40
CA ASN A 536 30.93 18.73 9.10
C ASN A 536 30.27 17.50 8.47
N SER A 537 30.31 16.34 9.14
CA SER A 537 29.59 15.15 8.69
C SER A 537 28.08 15.38 8.66
N PRO A 538 27.38 14.88 7.63
CA PRO A 538 25.93 14.96 7.55
C PRO A 538 25.30 14.23 8.74
N LYS A 539 24.25 14.84 9.31
CA LYS A 539 23.46 14.23 10.38
C LYS A 539 22.24 13.51 9.79
N ILE A 540 21.83 12.45 10.46
CA ILE A 540 20.63 11.69 10.11
C ILE A 540 19.50 12.09 11.06
N HIS A 541 18.38 12.53 10.49
CA HIS A 541 17.17 12.92 11.20
C HIS A 541 16.06 11.94 10.87
N TYR A 542 15.24 11.62 11.86
CA TYR A 542 14.15 10.64 11.72
C TYR A 542 12.83 11.31 12.07
N GLY A 543 11.89 11.33 11.14
CA GLY A 543 10.59 11.98 11.37
C GLY A 543 9.70 12.03 10.14
N LEU A 544 8.74 12.94 10.16
CA LEU A 544 7.71 13.04 9.13
C LEU A 544 8.21 13.77 7.90
N VAL A 545 7.93 13.20 6.74
CA VAL A 545 8.19 13.79 5.42
C VAL A 545 6.87 14.25 4.81
N ALA A 546 6.79 15.53 4.44
CA ALA A 546 5.66 16.10 3.75
C ALA A 546 5.83 15.88 2.23
N SER A 547 4.90 15.14 1.64
CA SER A 547 4.85 14.82 0.23
C SER A 547 3.70 15.55 -0.47
N GLY A 548 3.88 15.99 -1.71
CA GLY A 548 2.80 16.61 -2.49
C GLY A 548 3.25 17.03 -3.88
N ASN A 549 2.31 17.41 -4.75
CA ASN A 549 2.62 17.84 -6.11
C ASN A 549 2.94 19.35 -6.20
N GLN A 550 3.07 20.04 -5.07
CA GLN A 550 3.43 21.45 -5.00
C GLN A 550 4.84 21.64 -4.44
N VAL A 551 5.71 22.32 -5.18
CA VAL A 551 7.04 22.70 -4.68
C VAL A 551 6.87 23.72 -3.56
N MET A 552 7.32 23.40 -2.35
CA MET A 552 7.36 24.36 -1.24
C MET A 552 8.48 25.37 -1.46
N ARG A 553 8.13 26.64 -1.72
CA ARG A 553 9.07 27.77 -1.92
C ARG A 553 8.72 28.99 -1.06
N HIS A 554 8.10 28.79 0.09
CA HIS A 554 7.65 29.90 0.94
C HIS A 554 7.89 29.60 2.43
N GLY A 555 8.86 30.29 3.03
CA GLY A 555 9.36 30.00 4.37
C GLY A 555 8.30 30.07 5.47
N LEU A 556 7.40 31.07 5.42
CA LEU A 556 6.30 31.18 6.39
C LEU A 556 5.28 30.04 6.27
N THR A 557 5.01 29.54 5.06
CA THR A 557 4.12 28.38 4.87
C THR A 557 4.78 27.11 5.36
N ARG A 558 6.06 26.92 5.03
CA ARG A 558 6.90 25.83 5.54
C ARG A 558 6.84 25.78 7.07
N ASP A 559 7.14 26.88 7.75
CA ASP A 559 7.18 26.93 9.22
C ASP A 559 5.80 26.68 9.85
N ARG A 560 4.72 27.16 9.22
CA ARG A 560 3.35 26.88 9.66
C ARG A 560 3.03 25.39 9.59
N LEU A 561 3.30 24.75 8.46
CA LEU A 561 3.06 23.32 8.27
C LEU A 561 3.98 22.48 9.18
N ALA A 562 5.23 22.89 9.35
CA ALA A 562 6.17 22.29 10.30
C ALA A 562 5.62 22.28 11.72
N LYS A 563 5.08 23.42 12.17
CA LYS A 563 4.48 23.54 13.50
C LYS A 563 3.21 22.69 13.65
N ASP A 564 2.37 22.67 12.62
CA ASP A 564 1.08 21.96 12.66
C ASP A 564 1.24 20.44 12.55
N LEU A 565 2.29 19.95 11.87
CA LEU A 565 2.45 18.53 11.51
C LEU A 565 3.75 17.87 12.02
N ASP A 566 4.67 18.60 12.66
CA ASP A 566 6.01 18.13 13.08
C ASP A 566 6.82 17.49 11.94
N ILE A 567 6.73 18.09 10.74
CA ILE A 567 7.45 17.65 9.53
C ILE A 567 8.90 18.16 9.50
N LEU A 568 9.79 17.35 8.96
CA LEU A 568 11.23 17.62 8.89
C LEU A 568 11.72 17.95 7.47
N CYS A 569 10.96 17.54 6.45
CA CYS A 569 11.35 17.68 5.05
C CYS A 569 10.13 17.73 4.13
N PHE A 570 10.25 18.44 3.01
CA PHE A 570 9.33 18.44 1.88
C PHE A 570 9.92 17.74 0.67
N GLU A 571 9.14 16.91 -0.01
CA GLU A 571 9.44 16.25 -1.28
C GLU A 571 8.15 16.01 -2.08
N MET A 572 8.24 15.42 -3.29
CA MET A 572 7.12 15.47 -4.25
C MET A 572 6.57 14.14 -4.75
N GLU A 573 7.09 13.00 -4.31
CA GLU A 573 6.76 11.72 -4.94
C GLU A 573 6.18 10.69 -3.99
N ALA A 574 6.66 10.63 -2.75
CA ALA A 574 6.47 9.46 -1.89
C ALA A 574 5.00 9.16 -1.58
N ALA A 575 4.12 10.16 -1.51
CA ALA A 575 2.69 9.95 -1.30
C ALA A 575 2.04 9.03 -2.34
N GLY A 576 2.56 9.02 -3.58
CA GLY A 576 2.10 8.11 -4.64
C GLY A 576 2.51 6.66 -4.43
N LEU A 577 3.53 6.41 -3.61
CA LEU A 577 4.12 5.09 -3.37
C LEU A 577 3.57 4.40 -2.14
N MET A 578 3.52 5.12 -1.00
CA MET A 578 3.42 4.50 0.33
C MET A 578 2.30 3.46 0.48
N ASN A 579 1.15 3.65 -0.18
CA ASN A 579 0.01 2.75 -0.03
C ASN A 579 0.10 1.43 -0.81
N ASN A 580 0.84 1.40 -1.93
CA ASN A 580 0.89 0.24 -2.83
C ASN A 580 2.32 -0.28 -3.06
N PHE A 581 3.32 0.44 -2.62
CA PHE A 581 4.73 0.11 -2.78
C PHE A 581 5.38 0.15 -1.40
N PRO A 582 5.71 -1.01 -0.80
CA PRO A 582 6.21 -1.09 0.58
C PRO A 582 7.63 -0.50 0.67
N CYS A 583 7.73 0.80 0.96
CA CYS A 583 9.02 1.49 0.92
C CYS A 583 9.34 2.37 2.12
N LEU A 584 10.63 2.64 2.29
CA LEU A 584 11.16 3.70 3.14
C LEU A 584 11.57 4.90 2.29
N VAL A 585 11.25 6.11 2.73
CA VAL A 585 11.68 7.36 2.08
C VAL A 585 12.93 7.90 2.77
N VAL A 586 13.95 8.25 1.98
CA VAL A 586 15.23 8.82 2.41
C VAL A 586 15.52 10.06 1.57
N ARG A 587 15.62 11.23 2.21
CA ARG A 587 15.83 12.51 1.54
C ARG A 587 17.08 13.21 2.01
N GLY A 588 18.01 13.47 1.10
CA GLY A 588 19.12 14.37 1.34
C GLY A 588 18.66 15.82 1.21
N ILE A 589 19.07 16.68 2.13
CA ILE A 589 18.58 18.05 2.18
C ILE A 589 19.37 18.94 1.22
N CYS A 590 18.72 19.42 0.15
CA CYS A 590 19.36 20.27 -0.88
C CYS A 590 18.96 21.75 -0.80
N ASP A 591 17.88 22.07 -0.08
CA ASP A 591 17.42 23.43 0.18
C ASP A 591 16.59 23.47 1.47
N TYR A 592 16.06 24.63 1.84
CA TYR A 592 15.27 24.84 3.05
C TYR A 592 13.77 24.99 2.80
N ALA A 593 13.24 24.52 1.68
CA ALA A 593 11.82 24.62 1.33
C ALA A 593 11.28 26.06 1.43
N ASP A 594 12.08 27.03 1.01
CA ASP A 594 11.72 28.45 0.95
C ASP A 594 12.11 29.05 -0.42
N SER A 595 12.02 30.36 -0.54
CA SER A 595 12.34 31.08 -1.78
C SER A 595 13.82 30.97 -2.16
N HIS A 596 14.72 30.65 -1.22
CA HIS A 596 16.18 30.62 -1.38
C HIS A 596 16.71 29.31 -1.99
N LYS A 597 15.82 28.48 -2.56
CA LYS A 597 16.16 27.23 -3.23
C LYS A 597 17.28 27.41 -4.27
N SER A 598 18.37 26.66 -4.09
CA SER A 598 19.53 26.57 -4.99
C SER A 598 19.72 25.12 -5.46
N LYS A 599 20.37 24.94 -6.62
CA LYS A 599 20.74 23.60 -7.13
C LYS A 599 22.13 23.14 -6.69
N GLU A 600 22.93 24.01 -6.10
CA GLU A 600 24.34 23.75 -5.75
C GLU A 600 24.51 22.53 -4.83
N TRP A 601 23.57 22.31 -3.91
CA TRP A 601 23.63 21.21 -2.94
C TRP A 601 22.99 19.91 -3.43
N GLN A 602 22.35 19.88 -4.61
CA GLN A 602 21.58 18.70 -5.05
C GLN A 602 22.45 17.44 -5.21
N GLY A 603 23.66 17.56 -5.76
CA GLY A 603 24.52 16.40 -5.93
C GLY A 603 24.99 15.82 -4.59
N TYR A 604 25.54 16.65 -3.70
CA TYR A 604 25.96 16.18 -2.36
C TYR A 604 24.78 15.65 -1.53
N ALA A 605 23.61 16.29 -1.59
CA ALA A 605 22.39 15.80 -0.95
C ALA A 605 21.96 14.43 -1.51
N ALA A 606 22.01 14.25 -2.83
CA ALA A 606 21.73 12.96 -3.45
C ALA A 606 22.74 11.88 -3.01
N ALA A 607 24.03 12.20 -2.96
CA ALA A 607 25.09 11.30 -2.51
C ALA A 607 24.89 10.86 -1.06
N THR A 608 24.58 11.79 -0.15
CA THR A 608 24.38 11.48 1.27
C THR A 608 23.12 10.64 1.51
N ALA A 609 22.04 10.93 0.80
CA ALA A 609 20.84 10.09 0.82
C ALA A 609 21.11 8.67 0.31
N ALA A 610 21.83 8.55 -0.81
CA ALA A 610 22.22 7.26 -1.39
C ALA A 610 23.19 6.50 -0.48
N GLY A 611 24.14 7.18 0.17
CA GLY A 611 25.04 6.58 1.15
C GLY A 611 24.31 6.03 2.37
N TYR A 612 23.27 6.72 2.85
CA TYR A 612 22.41 6.18 3.91
C TYR A 612 21.66 4.93 3.43
N ALA A 613 21.11 4.95 2.21
CA ALA A 613 20.43 3.79 1.64
C ALA A 613 21.36 2.58 1.45
N LYS A 614 22.62 2.80 1.00
CA LYS A 614 23.66 1.77 0.97
C LYS A 614 23.87 1.19 2.37
N ASN A 615 24.08 2.03 3.38
CA ASN A 615 24.26 1.58 4.76
C ASN A 615 23.06 0.75 5.28
N LEU A 616 21.83 1.19 4.99
CA LEU A 616 20.60 0.48 5.36
C LEU A 616 20.55 -0.92 4.75
N LEU A 617 20.88 -1.03 3.47
CA LEU A 617 20.91 -2.31 2.76
C LEU A 617 22.04 -3.22 3.27
N SER A 618 23.17 -2.66 3.71
CA SER A 618 24.26 -3.45 4.32
C SER A 618 23.92 -4.04 5.70
N VAL A 619 22.96 -3.46 6.44
CA VAL A 619 22.60 -3.96 7.79
C VAL A 619 21.34 -4.82 7.81
N ILE A 620 20.47 -4.72 6.80
CA ILE A 620 19.31 -5.59 6.67
C ILE A 620 19.77 -6.95 6.12
N SER A 621 19.38 -8.03 6.78
CA SER A 621 19.74 -9.38 6.35
C SER A 621 18.76 -9.92 5.30
N VAL A 622 19.22 -10.86 4.47
CA VAL A 622 18.36 -11.53 3.48
C VAL A 622 17.10 -12.13 4.11
N PRO A 623 17.16 -12.89 5.24
CA PRO A 623 15.95 -13.41 5.87
C PRO A 623 14.94 -12.34 6.28
N GLN A 624 15.40 -11.15 6.70
CA GLN A 624 14.52 -10.05 7.04
C GLN A 624 13.79 -9.48 5.82
N ILE A 625 14.42 -9.44 4.64
CA ILE A 625 13.75 -9.07 3.39
C ILE A 625 12.73 -10.14 2.99
N TYR A 626 13.08 -11.42 3.08
CA TYR A 626 12.19 -12.52 2.71
C TYR A 626 10.99 -12.67 3.67
N SER A 627 11.07 -12.14 4.89
CA SER A 627 9.92 -12.04 5.79
C SER A 627 8.87 -11.02 5.34
N ILE A 628 9.23 -10.11 4.43
CA ILE A 628 8.28 -9.16 3.84
C ILE A 628 7.58 -9.86 2.67
N PRO A 629 6.23 -9.81 2.60
CA PRO A 629 5.48 -10.31 1.45
C PRO A 629 5.97 -9.69 0.14
N VAL A 630 5.77 -10.41 -0.96
CA VAL A 630 6.11 -9.89 -2.29
C VAL A 630 5.21 -8.69 -2.60
N ALA A 631 5.81 -7.59 -3.07
CA ALA A 631 5.11 -6.35 -3.31
C ALA A 631 4.06 -6.48 -4.43
N VAL A 632 4.31 -7.27 -5.48
CA VAL A 632 3.27 -7.61 -6.47
C VAL A 632 2.09 -8.29 -5.80
N THR A 633 2.31 -9.22 -4.88
CA THR A 633 1.21 -9.89 -4.17
C THR A 633 0.47 -8.97 -3.19
N SER A 634 1.05 -7.81 -2.85
CA SER A 634 0.35 -6.72 -2.15
C SER A 634 -0.38 -5.74 -3.09
N ILE A 635 -0.09 -5.77 -4.40
CA ILE A 635 -0.80 -5.02 -5.45
C ILE A 635 -1.89 -5.85 -6.13
N SER A 636 -1.61 -7.12 -6.40
CA SER A 636 -2.52 -8.19 -6.82
C SER A 636 -2.65 -9.15 -5.64
N GLY A 637 -3.77 -9.13 -4.90
CA GLY A 637 -4.00 -9.91 -3.67
C GLY A 637 -3.94 -11.44 -3.84
N ASP A 638 -2.77 -11.97 -4.16
CA ASP A 638 -2.47 -13.38 -4.34
C ASP A 638 -1.23 -13.72 -3.49
N GLN A 639 -1.38 -14.15 -2.24
CA GLN A 639 -0.39 -15.02 -1.61
C GLN A 639 -1.05 -16.38 -1.31
N VAL A 640 -0.42 -17.42 -1.86
CA VAL A 640 -0.76 -18.86 -1.76
C VAL A 640 -0.44 -19.41 -0.37
#